data_AF-A0A7S3NTY3-F1
#
_entry.id   AF-A0A7S3NTY3-F1
#
_cell.length_a   1.000
_cell.length_b   1.000
_cell.length_c   1.000
_cell.angle_alpha   90.00
_cell.angle_beta   90.00
_cell.angle_gamma   90.00
#
_symmetry.space_group_name_H-M   'P 1'
#
loop_
_entity.id
_entity.type
_entity.pdbx_description
1 polymer ?
#
loop_
_entity_poly.entity_id
_entity_poly.type
_entity_poly.pdbx_seq_one_letter_code
_entity_poly.pdbx_strand_id
1 'polypeptide(L)'
;HPLMSRIQKALMKQLTDEHERRDLQLREKEEELRKVKKGREEVGVQLYGVQHQLAKMQLTFERTHDNYNIVQKYRIESEKQLEVFQKQYEQRKEEADEQLKKVLRAQDELNQLNRTLKQVEEYNEVMKGEIATTRRAAYNVEEGVVNLEREKKEQDLLIDTMNEEIKRLNDNKALYQAQLISQREETAAARDTLAEASKEIDKVIMAKKTLLSDWKNSIKDMRYKDSALQSLKQLVKDKKQEIKRIDIEINGAKKEIKVEENISERLHQRQGKYGVERKFLEDKRKQTEDDIKRLEEQKKMLQKSLNSTEGELQRLDIEKSEVIHQMTTLEKSIMTLHSKTKKLRDDIIQFASQQKTIEKSSANLNKQTEGMYMDINKKEVEIEDIANEISRVRIDVLNTKTQNELLEKKFKSLKEELERKEKEVSKHESEIQANLGKITMRMYDVDKLNTQLGELSRSDKQASAVPLVAKKKNIEKEITDTEDEIDNIKKEWINNQTKFVTNQHTLLENQGTNDQYKTKRIILEQKKMRLNQNYSSQEKQIRQLEIALKNLDFDMNKLNDTFSDNLDRQKNLKNENFNLENEFVQKLKELENESIKLENNIQNLKEEKADILAEIVEAERQILLWERKIQLEKEMQDTLDPNIGQSEIVAMKQEIHRMELRYEQLKKNQEQMIKNMERAVFKRETIQLKYLPKVEKKNAQDKTSQGKLSRQIANLKQTLKHTTESSIQLDGTIEQKVKELEEVGDEIEKASGEMQGIDEEHQNFQMDLSAMKMERQKNLFDIYKAQTEGKRYLDIINGRFRPTVEEENLEQAFG
;
A
#
# COMPACT_ATOMS: atom_id res chain seq x y z
N HIS A 1 -59.09 -68.88 212.23
CA HIS A 1 -58.56 -70.27 212.10
C HIS A 1 -57.65 -70.36 210.87
N PRO A 2 -56.52 -71.11 210.91
CA PRO A 2 -55.44 -70.96 209.91
C PRO A 2 -55.76 -71.32 208.45
N LEU A 3 -56.84 -72.08 208.20
CA LEU A 3 -57.20 -72.54 206.84
C LEU A 3 -58.11 -71.58 206.03
N MET A 4 -58.68 -70.55 206.65
CA MET A 4 -59.55 -69.57 205.95
C MET A 4 -58.77 -68.41 205.29
N SER A 5 -57.69 -67.95 205.93
CA SER A 5 -56.93 -66.76 205.52
C SER A 5 -56.38 -66.83 204.08
N ARG A 6 -56.02 -68.05 203.63
CA ARG A 6 -55.41 -68.28 202.32
C ARG A 6 -56.39 -68.11 201.16
N ILE A 7 -57.69 -68.32 201.38
CA ILE A 7 -58.73 -68.22 200.35
C ILE A 7 -59.14 -66.76 200.13
N GLN A 8 -59.33 -65.99 201.22
CA GLN A 8 -59.72 -64.57 201.13
C GLN A 8 -58.67 -63.72 200.37
N LYS A 9 -57.38 -63.98 200.57
CA LYS A 9 -56.31 -63.31 199.81
C LYS A 9 -56.26 -63.65 198.32
N ALA A 10 -56.69 -64.84 197.92
CA ALA A 10 -56.72 -65.22 196.50
C ALA A 10 -57.85 -64.48 195.75
N LEU A 11 -59.06 -64.48 196.34
CA LEU A 11 -60.24 -63.86 195.73
C LEU A 11 -60.08 -62.33 195.56
N MET A 12 -59.50 -61.66 196.56
CA MET A 12 -59.34 -60.20 196.52
C MET A 12 -58.39 -59.73 195.42
N LYS A 13 -57.32 -60.49 195.11
CA LYS A 13 -56.41 -60.16 194.00
C LYS A 13 -57.09 -60.33 192.65
N GLN A 14 -57.87 -61.40 192.47
CA GLN A 14 -58.49 -61.69 191.17
C GLN A 14 -59.51 -60.62 190.74
N LEU A 15 -60.09 -59.88 191.70
CA LEU A 15 -61.00 -58.75 191.44
C LEU A 15 -60.28 -57.44 191.08
N THR A 16 -59.05 -57.20 191.56
CA THR A 16 -58.27 -56.02 191.14
C THR A 16 -57.70 -56.18 189.74
N ASP A 17 -57.16 -57.36 189.42
CA ASP A 17 -56.46 -57.63 188.16
C ASP A 17 -57.39 -57.46 186.92
N GLU A 18 -58.71 -57.72 187.05
CA GLU A 18 -59.70 -57.51 185.97
C GLU A 18 -60.21 -56.05 185.85
N HIS A 19 -60.08 -55.20 186.87
CA HIS A 19 -60.49 -53.79 186.77
C HIS A 19 -59.48 -52.97 185.95
N GLU A 20 -58.19 -53.10 186.25
CA GLU A 20 -57.12 -52.41 185.50
C GLU A 20 -57.13 -52.78 184.01
N ARG A 21 -57.46 -54.03 183.71
CA ARG A 21 -57.63 -54.56 182.35
C ARG A 21 -58.71 -53.82 181.54
N ARG A 22 -59.81 -53.43 182.17
CA ARG A 22 -60.91 -52.71 181.49
C ARG A 22 -60.58 -51.23 181.23
N ASP A 23 -59.93 -50.56 182.19
CA ASP A 23 -59.56 -49.15 182.04
C ASP A 23 -58.49 -48.93 180.94
N LEU A 24 -57.63 -49.93 180.70
CA LEU A 24 -56.71 -49.94 179.55
C LEU A 24 -57.46 -50.01 178.21
N GLN A 25 -58.41 -50.94 178.07
CA GLN A 25 -59.19 -51.11 176.83
C GLN A 25 -60.02 -49.88 176.47
N LEU A 26 -60.49 -49.11 177.46
CA LEU A 26 -61.23 -47.87 177.21
C LEU A 26 -60.36 -46.82 176.50
N ARG A 27 -59.14 -46.59 177.00
CA ARG A 27 -58.21 -45.59 176.44
C ARG A 27 -57.76 -45.93 175.02
N GLU A 28 -57.53 -47.21 174.73
CA GLU A 28 -57.19 -47.68 173.38
C GLU A 28 -58.28 -47.28 172.36
N LYS A 29 -59.56 -47.37 172.74
CA LYS A 29 -60.69 -47.04 171.84
C LYS A 29 -60.91 -45.54 171.67
N GLU A 30 -60.63 -44.73 172.69
CA GLU A 30 -60.65 -43.26 172.56
C GLU A 30 -59.53 -42.76 171.61
N GLU A 31 -58.34 -43.35 171.70
CA GLU A 31 -57.18 -43.03 170.86
C GLU A 31 -57.40 -43.44 169.39
N GLU A 32 -58.03 -44.60 169.14
CA GLU A 32 -58.48 -45.01 167.79
C GLU A 32 -59.47 -44.00 167.18
N LEU A 33 -60.50 -43.61 167.92
CA LEU A 33 -61.54 -42.69 167.45
C LEU A 33 -60.95 -41.33 167.04
N ARG A 34 -59.94 -40.86 167.78
CA ARG A 34 -59.24 -39.59 167.50
C ARG A 34 -58.45 -39.66 166.19
N LYS A 35 -57.78 -40.78 165.90
CA LYS A 35 -57.04 -41.01 164.65
C LYS A 35 -57.97 -41.03 163.43
N VAL A 36 -59.11 -41.72 163.52
CA VAL A 36 -60.09 -41.81 162.42
C VAL A 36 -60.68 -40.45 162.06
N LYS A 37 -60.99 -39.59 163.05
CA LYS A 37 -61.48 -38.22 162.78
C LYS A 37 -60.47 -37.38 162.00
N LYS A 38 -59.20 -37.39 162.42
CA LYS A 38 -58.11 -36.66 161.74
C LYS A 38 -57.92 -37.13 160.29
N GLY A 39 -57.92 -38.43 160.05
CA GLY A 39 -57.81 -38.99 158.69
C GLY A 39 -58.97 -38.57 157.77
N ARG A 40 -60.21 -38.47 158.30
CA ARG A 40 -61.36 -37.97 157.54
C ARG A 40 -61.17 -36.49 157.12
N GLU A 41 -60.63 -35.67 158.01
CA GLU A 41 -60.37 -34.25 157.75
C GLU A 41 -59.24 -34.06 156.73
N GLU A 42 -58.16 -34.85 156.81
CA GLU A 42 -57.06 -34.86 155.84
C GLU A 42 -57.54 -35.27 154.43
N VAL A 43 -58.37 -36.31 154.31
CA VAL A 43 -58.98 -36.71 153.03
C VAL A 43 -59.93 -35.64 152.49
N GLY A 44 -60.66 -34.92 153.36
CA GLY A 44 -61.50 -33.79 152.95
C GLY A 44 -60.71 -32.65 152.32
N VAL A 45 -59.56 -32.29 152.91
CA VAL A 45 -58.64 -31.27 152.35
C VAL A 45 -58.03 -31.74 151.02
N GLN A 46 -57.65 -33.01 150.90
CA GLN A 46 -57.15 -33.58 149.63
C GLN A 46 -58.20 -33.53 148.52
N LEU A 47 -59.46 -33.89 148.82
CA LEU A 47 -60.56 -33.85 147.84
C LEU A 47 -60.82 -32.43 147.33
N TYR A 48 -60.83 -31.43 148.22
CA TYR A 48 -60.95 -30.02 147.83
C TYR A 48 -59.77 -29.55 146.95
N GLY A 49 -58.55 -29.99 147.28
CA GLY A 49 -57.36 -29.74 146.47
C GLY A 49 -57.47 -30.29 145.04
N VAL A 50 -57.94 -31.53 144.90
CA VAL A 50 -58.17 -32.17 143.59
C VAL A 50 -59.30 -31.49 142.81
N GLN A 51 -60.39 -31.09 143.48
CA GLN A 51 -61.48 -30.34 142.84
C GLN A 51 -61.00 -28.98 142.30
N HIS A 52 -60.16 -28.27 143.07
CA HIS A 52 -59.57 -26.99 142.64
C HIS A 52 -58.55 -27.16 141.49
N GLN A 53 -57.82 -28.28 141.45
CA GLN A 53 -56.96 -28.65 140.30
C GLN A 53 -57.80 -28.96 139.06
N LEU A 54 -58.88 -29.74 139.19
CA LEU A 54 -59.77 -30.10 138.09
C LEU A 54 -60.42 -28.87 137.44
N ALA A 55 -60.95 -27.95 138.26
CA ALA A 55 -61.54 -26.70 137.76
C ALA A 55 -60.52 -25.83 137.01
N LYS A 56 -59.26 -25.78 137.48
CA LYS A 56 -58.16 -25.13 136.75
C LYS A 56 -57.87 -25.82 135.42
N MET A 57 -57.82 -27.15 135.38
CA MET A 57 -57.58 -27.91 134.15
C MET A 57 -58.68 -27.71 133.12
N GLN A 58 -59.96 -27.70 133.54
CA GLN A 58 -61.10 -27.41 132.67
C GLN A 58 -61.00 -26.00 132.06
N LEU A 59 -60.74 -24.98 132.88
CA LEU A 59 -60.61 -23.60 132.42
C LEU A 59 -59.36 -23.38 131.52
N THR A 60 -58.28 -24.15 131.71
CA THR A 60 -57.17 -24.16 130.74
C THR A 60 -57.53 -24.89 129.46
N PHE A 61 -58.29 -25.99 129.52
CA PHE A 61 -58.72 -26.75 128.34
C PHE A 61 -59.62 -25.90 127.44
N GLU A 62 -60.63 -25.24 128.00
CA GLU A 62 -61.51 -24.31 127.28
C GLU A 62 -60.70 -23.22 126.57
N ARG A 63 -59.78 -22.55 127.27
CA ARG A 63 -58.87 -21.56 126.66
C ARG A 63 -58.00 -22.12 125.54
N THR A 64 -57.48 -23.35 125.68
CA THR A 64 -56.72 -23.99 124.59
C THR A 64 -57.60 -24.40 123.41
N HIS A 65 -58.86 -24.75 123.65
CA HIS A 65 -59.83 -25.07 122.61
C HIS A 65 -60.26 -23.82 121.83
N ASP A 66 -60.52 -22.70 122.51
CA ASP A 66 -60.78 -21.41 121.87
C ASP A 66 -59.59 -20.93 121.05
N ASN A 67 -58.37 -21.01 121.61
CA ASN A 67 -57.14 -20.70 120.86
C ASN A 67 -56.97 -21.59 119.63
N TYR A 68 -57.25 -22.90 119.73
CA TYR A 68 -57.24 -23.80 118.58
C TYR A 68 -58.27 -23.38 117.52
N ASN A 69 -59.49 -23.04 117.93
CA ASN A 69 -60.55 -22.59 117.03
C ASN A 69 -60.20 -21.25 116.34
N ILE A 70 -59.46 -20.36 117.01
CA ILE A 70 -58.92 -19.12 116.44
C ILE A 70 -57.82 -19.42 115.41
N VAL A 71 -56.84 -20.25 115.76
CA VAL A 71 -55.75 -20.66 114.84
C VAL A 71 -56.29 -21.41 113.62
N GLN A 72 -57.29 -22.27 113.81
CA GLN A 72 -57.95 -22.99 112.72
C GLN A 72 -58.71 -22.06 111.76
N LYS A 73 -59.30 -20.97 112.25
CA LYS A 73 -59.89 -19.91 111.41
C LYS A 73 -58.82 -19.19 110.60
N TYR A 74 -57.75 -18.73 111.23
CA TYR A 74 -56.64 -18.07 110.53
C TYR A 74 -56.01 -18.99 109.48
N ARG A 75 -55.83 -20.29 109.77
CA ARG A 75 -55.31 -21.25 108.79
C ARG A 75 -56.22 -21.38 107.56
N ILE A 76 -57.53 -21.51 107.75
CA ILE A 76 -58.51 -21.55 106.65
C ILE A 76 -58.53 -20.23 105.86
N GLU A 77 -58.34 -19.10 106.51
CA GLU A 77 -58.27 -17.79 105.85
C GLU A 77 -56.99 -17.64 105.02
N SER A 78 -55.84 -18.03 105.54
CA SER A 78 -54.57 -18.07 104.79
C SER A 78 -54.58 -19.11 103.65
N GLU A 79 -55.20 -20.27 103.85
CA GLU A 79 -55.42 -21.28 102.78
C GLU A 79 -56.22 -20.68 101.62
N LYS A 80 -57.30 -19.94 101.91
CA LYS A 80 -58.11 -19.24 100.89
C LYS A 80 -57.35 -18.09 100.22
N GLN A 81 -56.58 -17.30 100.97
CA GLN A 81 -55.75 -16.25 100.40
C GLN A 81 -54.68 -16.83 99.47
N LEU A 82 -54.06 -17.96 99.84
CA LEU A 82 -53.11 -18.68 98.99
C LEU A 82 -53.77 -19.19 97.70
N GLU A 83 -54.97 -19.77 97.77
CA GLU A 83 -55.72 -20.23 96.59
C GLU A 83 -56.04 -19.05 95.62
N VAL A 84 -56.40 -17.89 96.17
CA VAL A 84 -56.63 -16.66 95.39
C VAL A 84 -55.33 -16.16 94.76
N PHE A 85 -54.21 -16.12 95.49
CA PHE A 85 -52.92 -15.70 94.95
C PHE A 85 -52.36 -16.67 93.90
N GLN A 86 -52.57 -17.98 94.05
CA GLN A 86 -52.21 -18.98 93.04
C GLN A 86 -52.98 -18.73 91.74
N LYS A 87 -54.30 -18.53 91.81
CA LYS A 87 -55.13 -18.20 90.63
C LYS A 87 -54.73 -16.88 89.97
N GLN A 88 -54.41 -15.85 90.75
CA GLN A 88 -53.89 -14.57 90.23
C GLN A 88 -52.50 -14.70 89.60
N TYR A 89 -51.65 -15.58 90.14
CA TYR A 89 -50.33 -15.87 89.58
C TYR A 89 -50.44 -16.64 88.25
N GLU A 90 -51.29 -17.66 88.16
CA GLU A 90 -51.54 -18.39 86.92
C GLU A 90 -52.11 -17.47 85.83
N GLN A 91 -53.11 -16.64 86.16
CA GLN A 91 -53.65 -15.63 85.23
C GLN A 91 -52.56 -14.66 84.73
N ARG A 92 -51.73 -14.10 85.63
CA ARG A 92 -50.63 -13.20 85.22
C ARG A 92 -49.54 -13.90 84.43
N LYS A 93 -49.33 -15.21 84.66
CA LYS A 93 -48.41 -16.02 83.86
C LYS A 93 -48.95 -16.24 82.46
N GLU A 94 -50.24 -16.58 82.32
CA GLU A 94 -50.89 -16.70 81.01
C GLU A 94 -50.89 -15.36 80.24
N GLU A 95 -51.16 -14.24 80.92
CA GLU A 95 -51.02 -12.89 80.36
C GLU A 95 -49.58 -12.62 79.89
N ALA A 96 -48.56 -12.96 80.69
CA ALA A 96 -47.16 -12.77 80.33
C ALA A 96 -46.73 -13.67 79.15
N ASP A 97 -47.15 -14.94 79.14
CA ASP A 97 -46.92 -15.88 78.03
C ASP A 97 -47.63 -15.43 76.75
N GLU A 98 -48.79 -14.77 76.85
CA GLU A 98 -49.45 -14.10 75.72
C GLU A 98 -48.67 -12.87 75.23
N GLN A 99 -48.18 -12.00 76.12
CA GLN A 99 -47.38 -10.84 75.71
C GLN A 99 -46.05 -11.28 75.07
N LEU A 100 -45.41 -12.33 75.59
CA LEU A 100 -44.22 -12.92 74.98
C LEU A 100 -44.52 -13.44 73.56
N LYS A 101 -45.65 -14.14 73.35
CA LYS A 101 -46.08 -14.57 72.01
C LYS A 101 -46.37 -13.39 71.07
N LYS A 102 -46.90 -12.27 71.58
CA LYS A 102 -47.15 -11.04 70.80
C LYS A 102 -45.83 -10.35 70.42
N VAL A 103 -44.88 -10.25 71.36
CA VAL A 103 -43.53 -9.71 71.10
C VAL A 103 -42.76 -10.55 70.10
N LEU A 104 -42.80 -11.89 70.21
CA LEU A 104 -42.13 -12.79 69.25
C LEU A 104 -42.72 -12.63 67.84
N ARG A 105 -44.04 -12.56 67.69
CA ARG A 105 -44.67 -12.27 66.39
C ARG A 105 -44.27 -10.91 65.84
N ALA A 106 -44.30 -9.86 66.66
CA ALA A 106 -43.86 -8.52 66.25
C ALA A 106 -42.37 -8.49 65.85
N GLN A 107 -41.52 -9.28 66.50
CA GLN A 107 -40.12 -9.44 66.14
C GLN A 107 -39.96 -10.20 64.81
N ASP A 108 -40.75 -11.25 64.56
CA ASP A 108 -40.75 -11.96 63.27
C ASP A 108 -41.29 -11.12 62.12
N GLU A 109 -42.35 -10.33 62.36
CA GLU A 109 -42.89 -9.34 61.43
C GLU A 109 -41.86 -8.24 61.14
N LEU A 110 -41.18 -7.70 62.16
CA LEU A 110 -40.09 -6.74 62.01
C LEU A 110 -38.88 -7.34 61.26
N ASN A 111 -38.53 -8.60 61.53
CA ASN A 111 -37.46 -9.32 60.83
C ASN A 111 -37.81 -9.53 59.35
N GLN A 112 -39.07 -9.85 59.02
CA GLN A 112 -39.55 -9.94 57.64
C GLN A 112 -39.55 -8.56 56.96
N LEU A 113 -40.05 -7.53 57.64
CA LEU A 113 -40.14 -6.18 57.09
C LEU A 113 -38.74 -5.59 56.84
N ASN A 114 -37.79 -5.80 57.75
CA ASN A 114 -36.37 -5.45 57.56
C ASN A 114 -35.72 -6.21 56.38
N ARG A 115 -36.07 -7.49 56.15
CA ARG A 115 -35.62 -8.22 54.95
C ARG A 115 -36.18 -7.61 53.67
N THR A 116 -37.48 -7.26 53.64
CA THR A 116 -38.08 -6.60 52.47
C THR A 116 -37.54 -5.19 52.26
N LEU A 117 -37.25 -4.44 53.33
CA LEU A 117 -36.61 -3.13 53.25
C LEU A 117 -35.22 -3.24 52.64
N LYS A 118 -34.38 -4.16 53.14
CA LYS A 118 -33.04 -4.40 52.60
C LYS A 118 -33.07 -4.81 51.12
N GLN A 119 -34.02 -5.65 50.71
CA GLN A 119 -34.24 -6.00 49.29
C GLN A 119 -34.66 -4.78 48.45
N VAL A 120 -35.49 -3.89 48.99
CA VAL A 120 -35.89 -2.64 48.33
C VAL A 120 -34.74 -1.63 48.28
N GLU A 121 -33.88 -1.55 49.29
CA GLU A 121 -32.67 -0.72 49.29
C GLU A 121 -31.64 -1.23 48.28
N GLU A 122 -31.36 -2.54 48.26
CA GLU A 122 -30.52 -3.21 47.25
C GLU A 122 -31.05 -2.97 45.84
N TYR A 123 -32.36 -3.15 45.62
CA TYR A 123 -32.99 -2.87 44.33
C TYR A 123 -32.91 -1.38 43.94
N ASN A 124 -33.04 -0.46 44.89
CA ASN A 124 -32.91 0.98 44.62
C ASN A 124 -31.46 1.39 44.29
N GLU A 125 -30.44 0.81 44.92
CA GLU A 125 -29.05 1.06 44.54
C GLU A 125 -28.70 0.45 43.18
N VAL A 126 -29.20 -0.76 42.88
CA VAL A 126 -29.10 -1.34 41.53
C VAL A 126 -29.79 -0.44 40.51
N MET A 127 -31.01 0.04 40.77
CA MET A 127 -31.72 0.96 39.87
C MET A 127 -31.04 2.32 39.74
N LYS A 128 -30.41 2.87 40.78
CA LYS A 128 -29.55 4.07 40.65
C LYS A 128 -28.35 3.79 39.74
N GLY A 129 -27.74 2.61 39.86
CA GLY A 129 -26.68 2.12 38.99
C GLY A 129 -27.14 2.01 37.53
N GLU A 130 -28.27 1.35 37.28
CA GLU A 130 -28.87 1.18 35.95
C GLU A 130 -29.32 2.50 35.33
N ILE A 131 -29.88 3.43 36.11
CA ILE A 131 -30.21 4.78 35.65
C ILE A 131 -28.92 5.55 35.31
N ALA A 132 -27.84 5.39 36.08
CA ALA A 132 -26.55 6.03 35.81
C ALA A 132 -25.86 5.46 34.56
N THR A 133 -25.88 4.13 34.35
CA THR A 133 -25.34 3.50 33.13
C THR A 133 -26.21 3.83 31.91
N THR A 134 -27.54 3.80 32.03
CA THR A 134 -28.46 4.20 30.96
C THR A 134 -28.30 5.67 30.60
N ARG A 135 -28.10 6.57 31.58
CA ARG A 135 -27.84 7.99 31.33
C ARG A 135 -26.47 8.22 30.66
N ARG A 136 -25.43 7.47 31.03
CA ARG A 136 -24.14 7.50 30.31
C ARG A 136 -24.27 6.94 28.89
N ALA A 137 -25.01 5.85 28.70
CA ALA A 137 -25.29 5.30 27.37
C ALA A 137 -26.07 6.29 26.50
N ALA A 138 -27.06 6.98 27.07
CA ALA A 138 -27.79 8.05 26.40
C ALA A 138 -26.87 9.21 25.99
N TYR A 139 -26.00 9.71 26.89
CA TYR A 139 -25.04 10.75 26.52
C TYR A 139 -24.01 10.30 25.47
N ASN A 140 -23.52 9.06 25.53
CA ASN A 140 -22.63 8.50 24.51
C ASN A 140 -23.35 8.35 23.15
N VAL A 141 -24.66 8.08 23.15
CA VAL A 141 -25.49 8.03 21.93
C VAL A 141 -25.79 9.44 21.42
N GLU A 142 -26.08 10.42 22.27
CA GLU A 142 -26.22 11.84 21.89
C GLU A 142 -24.91 12.38 21.28
N GLU A 143 -23.77 12.12 21.91
CA GLU A 143 -22.45 12.46 21.36
C GLU A 143 -22.16 11.74 20.04
N GLY A 144 -22.54 10.46 19.93
CA GLY A 144 -22.47 9.70 18.67
C GLY A 144 -23.33 10.31 17.56
N VAL A 145 -24.56 10.74 17.88
CA VAL A 145 -25.47 11.42 16.95
C VAL A 145 -24.91 12.78 16.54
N VAL A 146 -24.41 13.59 17.47
CA VAL A 146 -23.79 14.91 17.17
C VAL A 146 -22.55 14.76 16.28
N ASN A 147 -21.73 13.73 16.50
CA ASN A 147 -20.60 13.44 15.62
C ASN A 147 -21.06 12.99 14.22
N LEU A 148 -22.08 12.13 14.13
CA LEU A 148 -22.70 11.72 12.86
C LEU A 148 -23.37 12.89 12.13
N GLU A 149 -24.00 13.84 12.84
CA GLU A 149 -24.54 15.07 12.25
C GLU A 149 -23.42 15.96 11.69
N ARG A 150 -22.27 16.05 12.38
CA ARG A 150 -21.10 16.78 11.87
C ARG A 150 -20.53 16.13 10.61
N GLU A 151 -20.33 14.82 10.62
CA GLU A 151 -19.86 14.06 9.44
C GLU A 151 -20.86 14.13 8.29
N LYS A 152 -22.16 14.04 8.57
CA LYS A 152 -23.23 14.19 7.58
C LYS A 152 -23.21 15.59 6.95
N LYS A 153 -23.00 16.64 7.75
CA LYS A 153 -22.87 18.03 7.29
C LYS A 153 -21.61 18.27 6.46
N GLU A 154 -20.47 17.69 6.85
CA GLU A 154 -19.24 17.72 6.04
C GLU A 154 -19.44 16.98 4.71
N GLN A 155 -20.14 15.84 4.72
CA GLN A 155 -20.54 15.13 3.51
C GLN A 155 -21.51 15.94 2.63
N ASP A 156 -22.48 16.67 3.20
CA ASP A 156 -23.40 17.50 2.40
C ASP A 156 -22.70 18.71 1.77
N LEU A 157 -21.76 19.34 2.48
CA LEU A 157 -20.84 20.35 1.91
C LEU A 157 -19.97 19.76 0.77
N LEU A 158 -19.52 18.52 0.90
CA LEU A 158 -18.80 17.83 -0.17
C LEU A 158 -19.70 17.50 -1.37
N ILE A 159 -20.95 17.09 -1.11
CA ILE A 159 -21.96 16.84 -2.15
C ILE A 159 -22.30 18.13 -2.89
N ASP A 160 -22.47 19.27 -2.21
CA ASP A 160 -22.74 20.55 -2.85
C ASP A 160 -21.56 21.06 -3.68
N THR A 161 -20.33 20.93 -3.19
CA THR A 161 -19.13 21.28 -3.98
C THR A 161 -18.94 20.36 -5.19
N MET A 162 -19.16 19.05 -5.04
CA MET A 162 -19.18 18.11 -6.17
C MET A 162 -20.32 18.41 -7.16
N ASN A 163 -21.50 18.80 -6.70
CA ASN A 163 -22.62 19.21 -7.56
C ASN A 163 -22.31 20.49 -8.34
N GLU A 164 -21.65 21.47 -7.72
CA GLU A 164 -21.12 22.65 -8.42
C GLU A 164 -20.07 22.27 -9.47
N GLU A 165 -19.12 21.38 -9.16
CA GLU A 165 -18.14 20.90 -10.14
C GLU A 165 -18.79 20.12 -11.28
N ILE A 166 -19.72 19.21 -10.99
CA ILE A 166 -20.52 18.48 -11.99
C ILE A 166 -21.30 19.45 -12.88
N LYS A 167 -21.85 20.54 -12.33
CA LYS A 167 -22.51 21.59 -13.11
C LYS A 167 -21.52 22.32 -14.01
N ARG A 168 -20.41 22.84 -13.47
CA ARG A 168 -19.34 23.50 -14.24
C ARG A 168 -18.76 22.60 -15.34
N LEU A 169 -18.60 21.31 -15.07
CA LEU A 169 -18.14 20.31 -16.04
C LEU A 169 -19.19 20.00 -17.12
N ASN A 170 -20.48 19.98 -16.80
CA ASN A 170 -21.55 19.84 -17.79
C ASN A 170 -21.70 21.11 -18.66
N ASP A 171 -21.58 22.30 -18.07
CA ASP A 171 -21.58 23.57 -18.81
C ASP A 171 -20.38 23.65 -19.78
N ASN A 172 -19.18 23.28 -19.31
CA ASN A 172 -17.99 23.14 -20.16
C ASN A 172 -18.17 22.07 -21.25
N LYS A 173 -18.77 20.91 -20.93
CA LYS A 173 -19.08 19.84 -21.89
C LYS A 173 -20.06 20.32 -22.97
N ALA A 174 -21.09 21.08 -22.60
CA ALA A 174 -22.03 21.68 -23.56
C ALA A 174 -21.33 22.70 -24.47
N LEU A 175 -20.46 23.55 -23.91
CA LEU A 175 -19.61 24.48 -24.67
C LEU A 175 -18.72 23.72 -25.68
N TYR A 176 -18.00 22.69 -25.23
CA TYR A 176 -17.13 21.89 -26.11
C TYR A 176 -17.92 21.08 -27.14
N GLN A 177 -19.15 20.62 -26.83
CA GLN A 177 -20.04 19.98 -27.80
C GLN A 177 -20.50 20.96 -28.87
N ALA A 178 -20.88 22.19 -28.51
CA ALA A 178 -21.22 23.25 -29.46
C ALA A 178 -20.02 23.63 -30.36
N GLN A 179 -18.83 23.78 -29.77
CA GLN A 179 -17.59 24.01 -30.53
C GLN A 179 -17.26 22.86 -31.48
N LEU A 180 -17.43 21.61 -31.05
CA LEU A 180 -17.22 20.42 -31.89
C LEU A 180 -18.20 20.36 -33.06
N ILE A 181 -19.45 20.81 -32.87
CA ILE A 181 -20.45 20.90 -33.94
C ILE A 181 -20.06 21.99 -34.94
N SER A 182 -19.74 23.22 -34.47
CA SER A 182 -19.25 24.31 -35.33
C SER A 182 -18.03 23.90 -36.15
N GLN A 183 -17.03 23.27 -35.52
CA GLN A 183 -15.83 22.79 -36.22
C GLN A 183 -16.13 21.65 -37.22
N ARG A 184 -17.15 20.83 -36.97
CA ARG A 184 -17.59 19.80 -37.93
C ARG A 184 -18.31 20.41 -39.13
N GLU A 185 -19.11 21.46 -38.92
CA GLU A 185 -19.78 22.20 -39.99
C GLU A 185 -18.78 23.00 -40.83
N GLU A 186 -17.84 23.71 -40.19
CA GLU A 186 -16.70 24.38 -40.84
C GLU A 186 -15.84 23.40 -41.64
N THR A 187 -15.49 22.23 -41.08
CA THR A 187 -14.71 21.21 -41.82
C THR A 187 -15.51 20.43 -42.85
N ALA A 188 -16.84 20.42 -42.79
CA ALA A 188 -17.69 19.94 -43.88
C ALA A 188 -17.68 20.94 -45.05
N ALA A 189 -17.94 22.23 -44.78
CA ALA A 189 -17.88 23.29 -45.80
C ALA A 189 -16.48 23.40 -46.45
N ALA A 190 -15.41 23.23 -45.66
CA ALA A 190 -14.04 23.17 -46.18
C ALA A 190 -13.76 21.93 -47.05
N ARG A 191 -14.43 20.80 -46.79
CA ARG A 191 -14.36 19.59 -47.65
C ARG A 191 -15.16 19.76 -48.92
N ASP A 192 -16.36 20.34 -48.85
CA ASP A 192 -17.22 20.55 -50.02
C ASP A 192 -16.59 21.54 -51.00
N THR A 193 -16.02 22.64 -50.49
CA THR A 193 -15.23 23.59 -51.31
C THR A 193 -13.95 22.98 -51.87
N LEU A 194 -13.26 22.10 -51.15
CA LEU A 194 -12.14 21.31 -51.69
C LEU A 194 -12.59 20.29 -52.77
N ALA A 195 -13.76 19.67 -52.61
CA ALA A 195 -14.33 18.74 -53.58
C ALA A 195 -14.81 19.47 -54.86
N GLU A 196 -15.35 20.68 -54.72
CA GLU A 196 -15.68 21.55 -55.85
C GLU A 196 -14.41 22.04 -56.56
N ALA A 197 -13.41 22.53 -55.83
CA ALA A 197 -12.10 22.89 -56.40
C ALA A 197 -11.43 21.70 -57.11
N SER A 198 -11.57 20.47 -56.59
CA SER A 198 -11.08 19.25 -57.24
C SER A 198 -11.82 18.97 -58.56
N LYS A 199 -13.15 19.14 -58.59
CA LYS A 199 -13.95 19.02 -59.83
C LYS A 199 -13.57 20.07 -60.87
N GLU A 200 -13.26 21.31 -60.46
CA GLU A 200 -12.75 22.34 -61.37
C GLU A 200 -11.34 22.03 -61.88
N ILE A 201 -10.45 21.48 -61.03
CA ILE A 201 -9.15 20.98 -61.46
C ILE A 201 -9.30 19.85 -62.49
N ASP A 202 -10.21 18.90 -62.28
CA ASP A 202 -10.49 17.83 -63.25
C ASP A 202 -11.07 18.36 -64.56
N LYS A 203 -11.98 19.35 -64.52
CA LYS A 203 -12.47 20.06 -65.71
C LYS A 203 -11.33 20.74 -66.47
N VAL A 204 -10.42 21.42 -65.77
CA VAL A 204 -9.24 22.07 -66.38
C VAL A 204 -8.26 21.04 -66.96
N ILE A 205 -8.06 19.89 -66.29
CA ILE A 205 -7.23 18.78 -66.80
C ILE A 205 -7.86 18.18 -68.06
N MET A 206 -9.17 17.96 -68.09
CA MET A 206 -9.89 17.49 -69.28
C MET A 206 -9.81 18.51 -70.43
N ALA A 207 -10.07 19.80 -70.17
CA ALA A 207 -9.95 20.85 -71.17
C ALA A 207 -8.53 20.93 -71.75
N LYS A 208 -7.50 20.85 -70.90
CA LYS A 208 -6.09 20.79 -71.30
C LYS A 208 -5.78 19.53 -72.12
N LYS A 209 -6.37 18.38 -71.79
CA LYS A 209 -6.20 17.11 -72.52
C LYS A 209 -6.84 17.18 -73.91
N THR A 210 -8.03 17.78 -74.03
CA THR A 210 -8.70 18.05 -75.32
C THR A 210 -7.88 19.03 -76.15
N LEU A 211 -7.51 20.19 -75.60
CA LEU A 211 -6.69 21.19 -76.30
C LEU A 211 -5.34 20.62 -76.78
N LEU A 212 -4.68 19.76 -75.99
CA LEU A 212 -3.46 19.04 -76.40
C LEU A 212 -3.72 17.98 -77.47
N SER A 213 -4.91 17.40 -77.54
CA SER A 213 -5.33 16.49 -78.63
C SER A 213 -5.55 17.28 -79.92
N ASP A 214 -6.29 18.39 -79.85
CA ASP A 214 -6.60 19.25 -80.99
C ASP A 214 -5.35 19.91 -81.57
N TRP A 215 -4.45 20.38 -80.70
CA TRP A 215 -3.13 20.87 -81.10
C TRP A 215 -2.27 19.78 -81.75
N LYS A 216 -2.26 18.55 -81.23
CA LYS A 216 -1.58 17.41 -81.87
C LYS A 216 -2.20 17.05 -83.21
N ASN A 217 -3.51 17.15 -83.38
CA ASN A 217 -4.19 16.90 -84.64
C ASN A 217 -3.87 18.02 -85.66
N SER A 218 -3.92 19.29 -85.25
CA SER A 218 -3.47 20.42 -86.06
C SER A 218 -2.00 20.27 -86.52
N ILE A 219 -1.10 19.74 -85.66
CA ILE A 219 0.27 19.40 -86.04
C ILE A 219 0.33 18.23 -87.04
N LYS A 220 -0.52 17.20 -86.93
CA LYS A 220 -0.61 16.14 -87.94
C LYS A 220 -1.09 16.73 -89.28
N ASP A 221 -2.13 17.55 -89.27
CA ASP A 221 -2.69 18.17 -90.47
C ASP A 221 -1.69 19.11 -91.15
N MET A 222 -0.90 19.84 -90.35
CA MET A 222 0.22 20.63 -90.85
C MET A 222 1.29 19.73 -91.49
N ARG A 223 1.70 18.63 -90.84
CA ARG A 223 2.64 17.66 -91.43
C ARG A 223 2.10 16.98 -92.70
N TYR A 224 0.80 16.71 -92.78
CA TYR A 224 0.16 16.21 -94.01
C TYR A 224 0.18 17.26 -95.12
N LYS A 225 -0.09 18.54 -94.80
CA LYS A 225 0.04 19.66 -95.74
C LYS A 225 1.49 19.86 -96.20
N ASP A 226 2.47 19.76 -95.30
CA ASP A 226 3.90 19.85 -95.62
C ASP A 226 4.34 18.69 -96.53
N SER A 227 3.90 17.46 -96.26
CA SER A 227 4.18 16.28 -97.08
C SER A 227 3.52 16.38 -98.47
N ALA A 228 2.27 16.83 -98.55
CA ALA A 228 1.59 17.11 -99.81
C ALA A 228 2.29 18.24 -100.60
N LEU A 229 2.74 19.30 -99.91
CA LEU A 229 3.47 20.43 -100.48
C LEU A 229 4.88 20.03 -100.95
N GLN A 230 5.55 19.11 -100.26
CA GLN A 230 6.81 18.51 -100.69
C GLN A 230 6.61 17.63 -101.93
N SER A 231 5.53 16.85 -101.97
CA SER A 231 5.14 16.05 -103.14
C SER A 231 4.80 16.92 -104.34
N LEU A 232 4.10 18.04 -104.12
CA LEU A 232 3.81 19.05 -105.14
C LEU A 232 5.10 19.75 -105.63
N LYS A 233 6.02 20.11 -104.74
CA LYS A 233 7.35 20.67 -105.09
C LYS A 233 8.15 19.68 -105.94
N GLN A 234 8.09 18.39 -105.64
CA GLN A 234 8.75 17.34 -106.42
C GLN A 234 8.09 17.19 -107.81
N LEU A 235 6.76 17.12 -107.90
CA LEU A 235 6.03 17.14 -109.18
C LEU A 235 6.38 18.39 -110.04
N VAL A 236 6.48 19.56 -109.43
CA VAL A 236 6.89 20.81 -110.12
C VAL A 236 8.36 20.75 -110.58
N LYS A 237 9.25 20.12 -109.80
CA LYS A 237 10.65 19.89 -110.19
C LYS A 237 10.74 18.93 -111.36
N ASP A 238 9.96 17.85 -111.36
CA ASP A 238 9.96 16.84 -112.41
C ASP A 238 9.34 17.38 -113.70
N LYS A 239 8.22 18.12 -113.62
CA LYS A 239 7.67 18.85 -114.77
C LYS A 239 8.63 19.94 -115.31
N LYS A 240 9.45 20.57 -114.45
CA LYS A 240 10.54 21.45 -114.91
C LYS A 240 11.70 20.70 -115.58
N GLN A 241 11.95 19.43 -115.24
CA GLN A 241 12.90 18.59 -115.99
C GLN A 241 12.32 18.13 -117.33
N GLU A 242 11.03 17.80 -117.36
CA GLU A 242 10.29 17.44 -118.58
C GLU A 242 10.25 18.59 -119.59
N ILE A 243 9.94 19.82 -119.14
CA ILE A 243 10.06 21.04 -119.96
C ILE A 243 11.49 21.20 -120.49
N LYS A 244 12.52 20.97 -119.66
CA LYS A 244 13.93 21.02 -120.14
C LYS A 244 14.27 19.93 -121.17
N ARG A 245 13.64 18.75 -121.13
CA ARG A 245 13.80 17.73 -122.18
C ARG A 245 13.13 18.20 -123.48
N ILE A 246 11.91 18.71 -123.39
CA ILE A 246 11.17 19.28 -124.52
C ILE A 246 11.93 20.48 -125.13
N ASP A 247 12.55 21.34 -124.32
CA ASP A 247 13.44 22.41 -124.81
C ASP A 247 14.67 21.85 -125.54
N ILE A 248 15.26 20.75 -125.08
CA ILE A 248 16.39 20.09 -125.76
C ILE A 248 15.93 19.46 -127.08
N GLU A 249 14.77 18.81 -127.11
CA GLU A 249 14.14 18.22 -128.31
C GLU A 249 13.78 19.30 -129.34
N ILE A 250 13.17 20.41 -128.92
CA ILE A 250 12.89 21.59 -129.76
C ILE A 250 14.19 22.20 -130.30
N ASN A 251 15.26 22.26 -129.52
CA ASN A 251 16.56 22.74 -129.99
C ASN A 251 17.30 21.72 -130.89
N GLY A 252 16.98 20.43 -130.79
CA GLY A 252 17.35 19.40 -131.76
C GLY A 252 16.64 19.61 -133.09
N ALA A 253 15.31 19.62 -133.07
CA ALA A 253 14.47 19.87 -134.26
C ALA A 253 14.81 21.19 -134.96
N LYS A 254 15.10 22.27 -134.22
CA LYS A 254 15.58 23.55 -134.80
C LYS A 254 16.94 23.43 -135.50
N LYS A 255 17.84 22.56 -135.04
CA LYS A 255 19.11 22.29 -135.75
C LYS A 255 18.87 21.46 -137.01
N GLU A 256 18.00 20.46 -136.95
CA GLU A 256 17.64 19.61 -138.09
C GLU A 256 16.94 20.42 -139.18
N ILE A 257 15.94 21.24 -138.84
CA ILE A 257 15.31 22.21 -139.75
C ILE A 257 16.37 23.10 -140.39
N LYS A 258 17.33 23.62 -139.62
CA LYS A 258 18.40 24.49 -140.15
C LYS A 258 19.40 23.75 -141.05
N VAL A 259 19.62 22.45 -140.86
CA VAL A 259 20.39 21.61 -141.80
C VAL A 259 19.60 21.45 -143.10
N GLU A 260 18.29 21.20 -143.03
CA GLU A 260 17.44 21.03 -144.21
C GLU A 260 17.23 22.33 -145.00
N GLU A 261 17.13 23.49 -144.33
CA GLU A 261 17.19 24.82 -144.94
C GLU A 261 18.47 24.99 -145.78
N ASN A 262 19.63 24.62 -145.22
CA ASN A 262 20.93 24.67 -145.91
C ASN A 262 21.01 23.69 -147.10
N ILE A 263 20.32 22.56 -147.04
CA ILE A 263 20.24 21.59 -148.15
C ILE A 263 19.34 22.14 -149.26
N SER A 264 18.18 22.68 -148.90
CA SER A 264 17.23 23.33 -149.82
C SER A 264 17.88 24.51 -150.56
N GLU A 265 18.60 25.39 -149.85
CA GLU A 265 19.31 26.52 -150.47
C GLU A 265 20.39 26.06 -151.47
N ARG A 266 21.17 25.02 -151.13
CA ARG A 266 22.16 24.41 -152.06
C ARG A 266 21.50 23.80 -153.29
N LEU A 267 20.35 23.12 -153.12
CA LEU A 267 19.58 22.55 -154.23
C LEU A 267 19.03 23.65 -155.14
N HIS A 268 18.54 24.76 -154.58
CA HIS A 268 18.01 25.88 -155.35
C HIS A 268 19.13 26.64 -156.09
N GLN A 269 20.30 26.83 -155.47
CA GLN A 269 21.49 27.34 -156.17
C GLN A 269 21.93 26.41 -157.34
N ARG A 270 21.85 25.09 -157.16
CA ARG A 270 22.18 24.12 -158.22
C ARG A 270 21.14 24.13 -159.35
N GLN A 271 19.86 24.27 -159.02
CA GLN A 271 18.76 24.46 -159.98
C GLN A 271 18.97 25.75 -160.80
N GLY A 272 19.38 26.85 -160.16
CA GLY A 272 19.72 28.10 -160.85
C GLY A 272 20.85 27.93 -161.87
N LYS A 273 21.93 27.22 -161.51
CA LYS A 273 23.04 26.92 -162.44
C LYS A 273 22.59 26.10 -163.65
N TYR A 274 21.84 25.02 -163.44
CA TYR A 274 21.29 24.22 -164.55
C TYR A 274 20.28 25.01 -165.41
N GLY A 275 19.57 25.98 -164.83
CA GLY A 275 18.68 26.88 -165.59
C GLY A 275 19.42 27.81 -166.56
N VAL A 276 20.61 28.31 -166.18
CA VAL A 276 21.48 29.11 -167.06
C VAL A 276 22.12 28.22 -168.13
N GLU A 277 22.64 27.06 -167.73
CA GLU A 277 23.30 26.08 -168.62
C GLU A 277 22.33 25.54 -169.68
N ARG A 278 21.08 25.25 -169.31
CA ARG A 278 20.01 24.89 -170.25
C ARG A 278 19.76 25.98 -171.29
N LYS A 279 19.61 27.25 -170.88
CA LYS A 279 19.37 28.36 -171.83
C LYS A 279 20.51 28.48 -172.85
N PHE A 280 21.75 28.43 -172.37
CA PHE A 280 22.93 28.46 -173.26
C PHE A 280 22.92 27.32 -174.28
N LEU A 281 22.49 26.11 -173.89
CA LEU A 281 22.35 24.97 -174.80
C LEU A 281 21.16 25.11 -175.77
N GLU A 282 20.03 25.68 -175.35
CA GLU A 282 18.88 25.96 -176.22
C GLU A 282 19.21 27.04 -177.28
N ASP A 283 19.95 28.08 -176.91
CA ASP A 283 20.44 29.11 -177.84
C ASP A 283 21.50 28.54 -178.80
N LYS A 284 22.47 27.77 -178.30
CA LYS A 284 23.47 27.05 -179.13
C LYS A 284 22.80 26.13 -180.15
N ARG A 285 21.76 25.39 -179.73
CA ARG A 285 21.02 24.48 -180.60
C ARG A 285 20.30 25.21 -181.73
N LYS A 286 19.60 26.31 -181.42
CA LYS A 286 18.97 27.16 -182.46
C LYS A 286 19.97 27.62 -183.52
N GLN A 287 21.14 28.11 -183.08
CA GLN A 287 22.17 28.59 -184.00
C GLN A 287 22.63 27.49 -184.97
N THR A 288 22.83 26.25 -184.47
CA THR A 288 23.13 25.11 -185.35
C THR A 288 21.96 24.66 -186.23
N GLU A 289 20.71 24.77 -185.78
CA GLU A 289 19.54 24.45 -186.62
C GLU A 289 19.38 25.42 -187.80
N ASP A 290 19.76 26.69 -187.64
CA ASP A 290 19.75 27.68 -188.73
C ASP A 290 20.97 27.55 -189.67
N ASP A 291 22.16 27.27 -189.13
CA ASP A 291 23.34 26.96 -189.96
C ASP A 291 23.13 25.68 -190.81
N ILE A 292 22.45 24.65 -190.29
CA ILE A 292 22.12 23.43 -191.04
C ILE A 292 21.22 23.75 -192.25
N LYS A 293 20.13 24.53 -192.08
CA LYS A 293 19.23 24.90 -193.20
C LYS A 293 19.99 25.59 -194.33
N ARG A 294 20.84 26.56 -193.96
CA ARG A 294 21.69 27.32 -194.88
C ARG A 294 22.68 26.42 -195.64
N LEU A 295 23.26 25.43 -194.97
CA LEU A 295 24.15 24.44 -195.59
C LEU A 295 23.39 23.45 -196.49
N GLU A 296 22.16 23.06 -196.16
CA GLU A 296 21.33 22.22 -197.03
C GLU A 296 20.93 22.95 -198.33
N GLU A 297 20.59 24.23 -198.27
CA GLU A 297 20.34 25.06 -199.47
C GLU A 297 21.58 25.17 -200.36
N GLN A 298 22.76 25.43 -199.77
CA GLN A 298 24.03 25.44 -200.50
C GLN A 298 24.37 24.08 -201.12
N LYS A 299 24.18 22.98 -200.38
CA LYS A 299 24.37 21.62 -200.89
C LYS A 299 23.43 21.32 -202.07
N LYS A 300 22.17 21.75 -202.00
CA LYS A 300 21.16 21.54 -203.05
C LYS A 300 21.47 22.30 -204.35
N MET A 301 22.16 23.43 -204.26
CA MET A 301 22.73 24.15 -205.41
C MET A 301 23.95 23.42 -205.99
N LEU A 302 24.92 23.03 -205.13
CA LEU A 302 26.14 22.33 -205.58
C LEU A 302 25.85 20.97 -206.21
N GLN A 303 24.88 20.21 -205.69
CA GLN A 303 24.44 18.93 -206.27
C GLN A 303 23.92 19.08 -207.71
N LYS A 304 23.28 20.22 -208.05
CA LYS A 304 22.86 20.50 -209.44
C LYS A 304 24.02 20.88 -210.35
N SER A 305 25.06 21.51 -209.79
CA SER A 305 26.29 21.85 -210.52
C SER A 305 27.09 20.59 -210.87
N LEU A 306 27.32 19.71 -209.89
CA LEU A 306 28.17 18.52 -210.03
C LEU A 306 27.65 17.55 -211.11
N ASN A 307 26.34 17.29 -211.12
CA ASN A 307 25.70 16.43 -212.11
C ASN A 307 25.85 16.96 -213.56
N SER A 308 26.11 18.25 -213.77
CA SER A 308 26.40 18.81 -215.10
C SER A 308 27.85 18.55 -215.54
N THR A 309 28.80 18.53 -214.59
CA THR A 309 30.23 18.30 -214.88
C THR A 309 30.58 16.81 -215.04
N GLU A 310 29.92 15.90 -214.33
CA GLU A 310 30.18 14.45 -214.46
C GLU A 310 29.79 13.91 -215.86
N GLY A 311 28.80 14.54 -216.53
CA GLY A 311 28.41 14.22 -217.90
C GLY A 311 29.45 14.58 -218.97
N GLU A 312 30.36 15.51 -218.68
CA GLU A 312 31.51 15.82 -219.55
C GLU A 312 32.70 14.91 -219.22
N LEU A 313 32.91 14.60 -217.94
CA LEU A 313 34.06 13.82 -217.47
C LEU A 313 34.08 12.38 -218.02
N GLN A 314 32.92 11.75 -218.21
CA GLN A 314 32.81 10.43 -218.85
C GLN A 314 33.25 10.40 -220.33
N ARG A 315 33.42 11.55 -221.00
CA ARG A 315 34.06 11.58 -222.34
C ARG A 315 35.59 11.50 -222.26
N LEU A 316 36.20 11.96 -221.17
CA LEU A 316 37.65 12.06 -221.00
C LEU A 316 38.30 10.77 -220.47
N ASP A 317 37.61 9.97 -219.65
CA ASP A 317 38.16 8.68 -219.19
C ASP A 317 38.35 7.65 -220.33
N ILE A 318 37.74 7.88 -221.51
CA ILE A 318 38.00 7.08 -222.73
C ILE A 318 39.44 7.30 -223.23
N GLU A 319 39.92 8.55 -223.28
CA GLU A 319 41.28 8.91 -223.72
C GLU A 319 42.37 8.48 -222.72
N LYS A 320 42.03 8.42 -221.43
CA LYS A 320 42.98 8.14 -220.35
C LYS A 320 43.52 6.71 -220.32
N SER A 321 42.76 5.75 -220.85
CA SER A 321 43.12 4.32 -220.77
C SER A 321 44.37 3.97 -221.58
N GLU A 322 44.68 4.70 -222.65
CA GLU A 322 45.87 4.48 -223.49
C GLU A 322 47.18 4.88 -222.79
N VAL A 323 47.14 5.82 -221.83
CA VAL A 323 48.35 6.38 -221.20
C VAL A 323 48.94 5.44 -220.13
N ILE A 324 48.10 4.71 -219.39
CA ILE A 324 48.53 3.83 -218.28
C ILE A 324 49.41 2.67 -218.79
N HIS A 325 49.29 2.31 -220.08
CA HIS A 325 50.09 1.25 -220.71
C HIS A 325 51.60 1.52 -220.72
N GLN A 326 52.05 2.77 -220.50
CA GLN A 326 53.46 3.16 -220.63
C GLN A 326 54.25 3.15 -219.29
N MET A 327 53.58 3.18 -218.14
CA MET A 327 54.23 3.54 -216.86
C MET A 327 54.84 2.37 -216.07
N THR A 328 54.22 1.19 -216.06
CA THR A 328 54.61 0.07 -215.17
C THR A 328 55.88 -0.68 -215.59
N THR A 329 56.49 -0.28 -216.71
CA THR A 329 57.75 -0.87 -217.23
C THR A 329 58.99 -0.48 -216.40
N LEU A 330 58.90 0.52 -215.50
CA LEU A 330 60.06 1.19 -214.89
C LEU A 330 60.32 0.89 -213.40
N GLU A 331 59.34 0.47 -212.60
CA GLU A 331 59.50 0.39 -211.12
C GLU A 331 60.26 -0.84 -210.61
N LYS A 332 60.81 -1.69 -211.48
CA LYS A 332 61.38 -3.00 -211.13
C LYS A 332 62.77 -3.00 -210.46
N SER A 333 63.28 -1.86 -209.98
CA SER A 333 64.74 -1.66 -209.81
C SER A 333 65.27 -1.29 -208.40
N ILE A 334 64.72 -0.32 -207.66
CA ILE A 334 65.43 0.26 -206.48
C ILE A 334 64.49 0.56 -205.29
N MET A 335 64.61 -0.22 -204.20
CA MET A 335 64.74 0.33 -202.83
C MET A 335 65.12 -0.67 -201.71
N THR A 336 65.43 -1.92 -202.02
CA THR A 336 66.10 -2.81 -201.07
C THR A 336 67.52 -2.31 -200.77
N LEU A 337 67.83 -1.87 -199.54
CA LEU A 337 69.09 -2.11 -198.78
C LEU A 337 69.27 -1.20 -197.54
N HIS A 338 69.89 -1.76 -196.49
CA HIS A 338 70.54 -1.10 -195.33
C HIS A 338 69.64 -0.27 -194.38
N SER A 339 69.15 -0.79 -193.26
CA SER A 339 69.43 -2.08 -192.55
C SER A 339 70.83 -2.28 -191.92
N LYS A 340 71.46 -1.20 -191.45
CA LYS A 340 72.68 -1.11 -190.58
C LYS A 340 72.75 0.34 -190.07
N THR A 341 73.08 0.71 -188.83
CA THR A 341 73.66 0.06 -187.63
C THR A 341 73.29 0.95 -186.44
N LYS A 342 72.76 0.56 -185.26
CA LYS A 342 72.94 -0.61 -184.35
C LYS A 342 74.25 -0.66 -183.53
N LYS A 343 75.04 0.42 -183.46
CA LYS A 343 76.28 0.51 -182.64
C LYS A 343 76.59 1.95 -182.20
N LEU A 344 75.75 2.51 -181.33
CA LEU A 344 76.03 3.61 -180.37
C LEU A 344 74.67 4.02 -179.76
N ARG A 345 74.02 3.35 -178.78
CA ARG A 345 74.44 2.30 -177.82
C ARG A 345 75.58 2.74 -176.91
N ASP A 346 75.31 2.83 -175.60
CA ASP A 346 76.31 2.99 -174.54
C ASP A 346 77.09 4.33 -174.71
N ASP A 347 76.78 5.42 -173.99
CA ASP A 347 76.70 5.50 -172.52
C ASP A 347 75.95 6.75 -171.98
N ILE A 348 75.88 6.84 -170.64
CA ILE A 348 75.51 7.99 -169.80
C ILE A 348 74.00 8.36 -169.87
N ILE A 349 73.11 7.70 -169.10
CA ILE A 349 72.92 7.71 -167.62
C ILE A 349 71.98 8.85 -167.16
N GLN A 350 71.02 8.49 -166.30
CA GLN A 350 70.12 9.37 -165.52
C GLN A 350 69.08 10.19 -166.33
N PHE A 351 67.89 10.53 -165.81
CA PHE A 351 67.29 10.32 -164.47
C PHE A 351 65.76 10.05 -164.61
N ALA A 352 65.08 9.91 -163.47
CA ALA A 352 63.61 10.03 -163.24
C ALA A 352 62.75 8.74 -163.42
N SER A 353 62.62 8.02 -162.30
CA SER A 353 61.74 6.88 -162.03
C SER A 353 60.49 7.28 -161.22
N GLN A 354 59.53 6.35 -161.00
CA GLN A 354 58.75 6.22 -159.74
C GLN A 354 57.92 4.91 -159.64
N GLN A 355 57.68 4.39 -158.40
CA GLN A 355 56.38 3.87 -157.83
C GLN A 355 56.40 2.59 -156.88
N LYS A 356 56.33 2.81 -155.53
CA LYS A 356 55.47 2.17 -154.45
C LYS A 356 55.67 0.77 -153.68
N THR A 357 55.66 0.83 -152.30
CA THR A 357 54.92 0.04 -151.20
C THR A 357 55.29 -1.33 -150.48
N ILE A 358 55.39 -1.33 -149.10
CA ILE A 358 54.82 -2.23 -147.98
C ILE A 358 55.37 -3.71 -147.73
N GLU A 359 55.29 -4.52 -146.60
CA GLU A 359 54.52 -4.73 -145.29
C GLU A 359 55.26 -5.62 -144.18
N LYS A 360 54.80 -5.72 -142.87
CA LYS A 360 54.66 -6.93 -141.92
C LYS A 360 54.86 -6.80 -140.35
N SER A 361 54.54 -7.86 -139.53
CA SER A 361 54.28 -7.83 -138.05
C SER A 361 54.61 -9.10 -137.18
N SER A 362 54.91 -8.98 -135.85
CA SER A 362 54.76 -10.03 -134.76
C SER A 362 55.18 -9.57 -133.32
N ALA A 363 54.43 -9.91 -132.24
CA ALA A 363 54.88 -9.98 -130.81
C ALA A 363 53.73 -10.36 -129.82
N ASN A 364 53.90 -11.30 -128.85
CA ASN A 364 52.83 -11.57 -127.84
C ASN A 364 53.13 -12.35 -126.51
N LEU A 365 54.36 -12.59 -126.04
CA LEU A 365 54.62 -13.62 -124.99
C LEU A 365 55.06 -13.17 -123.56
N ASN A 366 55.52 -11.94 -123.32
CA ASN A 366 56.09 -11.57 -122.00
C ASN A 366 55.05 -11.29 -120.88
N LYS A 367 53.75 -11.22 -121.19
CA LYS A 367 52.80 -10.40 -120.39
C LYS A 367 52.10 -11.08 -119.21
N GLN A 368 52.42 -12.35 -118.90
CA GLN A 368 51.73 -13.11 -117.85
C GLN A 368 52.54 -13.28 -116.55
N THR A 369 53.88 -13.18 -116.60
CA THR A 369 54.75 -13.40 -115.42
C THR A 369 54.74 -12.23 -114.43
N GLU A 370 54.48 -11.00 -114.89
CA GLU A 370 54.48 -9.80 -114.04
C GLU A 370 53.32 -9.77 -113.02
N GLY A 371 52.20 -10.44 -113.31
CA GLY A 371 50.96 -10.32 -112.54
C GLY A 371 51.06 -10.85 -111.10
N MET A 372 51.62 -12.04 -110.91
CA MET A 372 51.64 -12.69 -109.58
C MET A 372 52.54 -11.97 -108.56
N TYR A 373 53.61 -11.31 -109.00
CA TYR A 373 54.46 -10.51 -108.11
C TYR A 373 53.81 -9.18 -107.69
N MET A 374 52.93 -8.61 -108.52
CA MET A 374 52.21 -7.38 -108.16
C MET A 374 51.23 -7.60 -106.99
N ASP A 375 50.56 -8.75 -106.90
CA ASP A 375 49.50 -8.96 -105.92
C ASP A 375 50.00 -9.32 -104.52
N ILE A 376 51.20 -9.91 -104.38
CA ILE A 376 51.88 -10.06 -103.09
C ILE A 376 52.32 -8.70 -102.56
N ASN A 377 53.01 -7.91 -103.39
CA ASN A 377 53.54 -6.59 -103.01
C ASN A 377 52.43 -5.61 -102.58
N LYS A 378 51.24 -5.67 -103.21
CA LYS A 378 50.04 -4.93 -102.77
C LYS A 378 49.61 -5.28 -101.34
N LYS A 379 49.73 -6.55 -100.91
CA LYS A 379 49.33 -6.99 -99.56
C LYS A 379 50.35 -6.64 -98.49
N GLU A 380 51.62 -6.53 -98.84
CA GLU A 380 52.64 -5.97 -97.94
C GLU A 380 52.42 -4.46 -97.77
N VAL A 381 52.15 -3.73 -98.86
CA VAL A 381 51.78 -2.30 -98.83
C VAL A 381 50.51 -2.05 -98.00
N GLU A 382 49.43 -2.84 -98.15
CA GLU A 382 48.21 -2.70 -97.31
C GLU A 382 48.50 -2.84 -95.80
N ILE A 383 49.44 -3.72 -95.41
CA ILE A 383 49.83 -3.91 -94.00
C ILE A 383 50.64 -2.70 -93.50
N GLU A 384 51.54 -2.18 -94.33
CA GLU A 384 52.37 -1.02 -93.98
C GLU A 384 51.55 0.29 -93.99
N ASP A 385 50.55 0.43 -94.87
CA ASP A 385 49.56 1.51 -94.82
C ASP A 385 48.72 1.47 -93.53
N ILE A 386 48.25 0.29 -93.09
CA ILE A 386 47.52 0.15 -91.81
C ILE A 386 48.44 0.48 -90.62
N ALA A 387 49.73 0.11 -90.65
CA ALA A 387 50.69 0.50 -89.63
C ALA A 387 50.93 2.03 -89.61
N ASN A 388 50.93 2.67 -90.79
CA ASN A 388 51.00 4.12 -90.94
C ASN A 388 49.70 4.84 -90.50
N GLU A 389 48.51 4.26 -90.72
CA GLU A 389 47.26 4.78 -90.19
C GLU A 389 47.20 4.69 -88.65
N ILE A 390 47.60 3.56 -88.06
CA ILE A 390 47.72 3.42 -86.61
C ILE A 390 48.70 4.47 -86.04
N SER A 391 49.81 4.72 -86.75
CA SER A 391 50.79 5.73 -86.36
C SER A 391 50.24 7.16 -86.50
N ARG A 392 49.49 7.47 -87.57
CA ARG A 392 48.76 8.73 -87.76
C ARG A 392 47.74 8.95 -86.66
N VAL A 393 46.84 7.99 -86.41
CA VAL A 393 45.81 8.09 -85.36
C VAL A 393 46.46 8.29 -83.98
N ARG A 394 47.61 7.67 -83.72
CA ARG A 394 48.36 7.87 -82.46
C ARG A 394 49.02 9.25 -82.38
N ILE A 395 49.48 9.81 -83.49
CA ILE A 395 49.92 11.20 -83.61
C ILE A 395 48.73 12.16 -83.45
N ASP A 396 47.56 11.85 -84.02
CA ASP A 396 46.36 12.69 -83.92
C ASP A 396 45.72 12.65 -82.53
N VAL A 397 45.84 11.54 -81.79
CA VAL A 397 45.53 11.49 -80.35
C VAL A 397 46.50 12.35 -79.53
N LEU A 398 47.78 12.41 -79.90
CA LEU A 398 48.75 13.32 -79.25
C LEU A 398 48.54 14.79 -79.66
N ASN A 399 48.19 15.06 -80.92
CA ASN A 399 47.87 16.39 -81.43
C ASN A 399 46.58 16.91 -80.81
N THR A 400 45.51 16.10 -80.72
CA THR A 400 44.26 16.51 -80.07
C THR A 400 44.44 16.66 -78.55
N LYS A 401 45.29 15.85 -77.90
CA LYS A 401 45.59 16.03 -76.47
C LYS A 401 46.41 17.30 -76.22
N THR A 402 47.44 17.57 -77.00
CA THR A 402 48.23 18.82 -76.90
C THR A 402 47.44 20.06 -77.38
N GLN A 403 46.53 19.91 -78.35
CA GLN A 403 45.54 20.93 -78.69
C GLN A 403 44.57 21.18 -77.53
N ASN A 404 44.10 20.15 -76.83
CA ASN A 404 43.24 20.33 -75.65
C ASN A 404 43.99 21.04 -74.51
N GLU A 405 45.25 20.70 -74.23
CA GLU A 405 46.07 21.44 -73.27
C GLU A 405 46.36 22.89 -73.72
N LEU A 406 46.53 23.12 -75.03
CA LEU A 406 46.63 24.46 -75.61
C LEU A 406 45.29 25.22 -75.59
N LEU A 407 44.16 24.52 -75.70
CA LEU A 407 42.82 25.08 -75.64
C LEU A 407 42.43 25.39 -74.19
N GLU A 408 42.84 24.60 -73.20
CA GLU A 408 42.70 24.95 -71.79
C GLU A 408 43.57 26.15 -71.41
N LYS A 409 44.83 26.20 -71.89
CA LYS A 409 45.71 27.37 -71.71
C LYS A 409 45.14 28.61 -72.42
N LYS A 410 44.64 28.47 -73.65
CA LYS A 410 43.93 29.54 -74.36
C LYS A 410 42.61 29.90 -73.70
N PHE A 411 41.88 28.97 -73.09
CA PHE A 411 40.63 29.26 -72.38
C PHE A 411 40.91 30.01 -71.09
N LYS A 412 42.00 29.70 -70.36
CA LYS A 412 42.48 30.53 -69.25
C LYS A 412 42.93 31.91 -69.72
N SER A 413 43.77 32.01 -70.76
CA SER A 413 44.22 33.32 -71.26
C SER A 413 43.07 34.15 -71.84
N LEU A 414 42.11 33.54 -72.55
CA LEU A 414 40.90 34.19 -73.05
C LEU A 414 39.94 34.55 -71.93
N LYS A 415 39.93 33.83 -70.79
CA LYS A 415 39.15 34.22 -69.61
C LYS A 415 39.81 35.39 -68.86
N GLU A 416 41.13 35.42 -68.76
CA GLU A 416 41.88 36.57 -68.24
C GLU A 416 41.79 37.78 -69.19
N GLU A 417 41.78 37.56 -70.51
CA GLU A 417 41.47 38.60 -71.50
C GLU A 417 40.01 39.04 -71.44
N LEU A 418 39.04 38.13 -71.25
CA LEU A 418 37.64 38.49 -71.05
C LEU A 418 37.49 39.34 -69.80
N GLU A 419 38.10 38.95 -68.67
CA GLU A 419 38.02 39.71 -67.41
C GLU A 419 38.77 41.07 -67.49
N ARG A 420 39.81 41.18 -68.34
CA ARG A 420 40.43 42.47 -68.70
C ARG A 420 39.53 43.27 -69.63
N LYS A 421 38.90 42.64 -70.62
CA LYS A 421 38.00 43.27 -71.58
C LYS A 421 36.68 43.68 -70.96
N GLU A 422 36.19 43.02 -69.90
CA GLU A 422 35.08 43.47 -69.07
C GLU A 422 35.47 44.72 -68.27
N LYS A 423 36.73 44.82 -67.81
CA LYS A 423 37.26 46.03 -67.14
C LYS A 423 37.53 47.17 -68.13
N GLU A 424 37.93 46.88 -69.37
CA GLU A 424 38.02 47.86 -70.45
C GLU A 424 36.64 48.25 -71.00
N VAL A 425 35.69 47.33 -71.10
CA VAL A 425 34.28 47.61 -71.45
C VAL A 425 33.64 48.44 -70.35
N SER A 426 33.84 48.14 -69.07
CA SER A 426 33.33 48.99 -67.97
C SER A 426 33.92 50.41 -68.01
N LYS A 427 35.20 50.57 -68.39
CA LYS A 427 35.79 51.88 -68.69
C LYS A 427 35.13 52.53 -69.91
N HIS A 428 35.01 51.81 -71.02
CA HIS A 428 34.43 52.33 -72.25
C HIS A 428 32.92 52.59 -72.13
N GLU A 429 32.18 51.90 -71.27
CA GLU A 429 30.79 52.17 -70.92
C GLU A 429 30.70 53.47 -70.12
N SER A 430 31.62 53.69 -69.16
CA SER A 430 31.73 54.97 -68.44
C SER A 430 32.12 56.13 -69.37
N GLU A 431 33.03 55.90 -70.32
CA GLU A 431 33.38 56.87 -71.37
C GLU A 431 32.26 57.07 -72.40
N ILE A 432 31.50 56.03 -72.76
CA ILE A 432 30.34 56.08 -73.64
C ILE A 432 29.19 56.81 -72.94
N GLN A 433 29.01 56.65 -71.63
CA GLN A 433 28.00 57.37 -70.85
C GLN A 433 28.39 58.85 -70.69
N ALA A 434 29.68 59.15 -70.47
CA ALA A 434 30.21 60.51 -70.49
C ALA A 434 30.16 61.16 -71.89
N ASN A 435 30.33 60.38 -72.96
CA ASN A 435 30.22 60.86 -74.35
C ASN A 435 28.76 60.93 -74.80
N LEU A 436 27.85 60.09 -74.31
CA LEU A 436 26.40 60.23 -74.47
C LEU A 436 25.93 61.56 -73.88
N GLY A 437 26.44 61.96 -72.70
CA GLY A 437 26.20 63.30 -72.15
C GLY A 437 26.70 64.45 -73.02
N LYS A 438 27.76 64.24 -73.81
CA LYS A 438 28.23 65.22 -74.82
C LYS A 438 27.44 65.15 -76.12
N ILE A 439 26.91 63.97 -76.47
CA ILE A 439 26.08 63.75 -77.65
C ILE A 439 24.67 64.31 -77.44
N THR A 440 24.07 64.21 -76.25
CA THR A 440 22.78 64.87 -75.95
C THR A 440 22.91 66.40 -76.00
N MET A 441 24.03 66.97 -75.53
CA MET A 441 24.38 68.37 -75.77
C MET A 441 24.45 68.68 -77.28
N ARG A 442 25.21 67.91 -78.07
CA ARG A 442 25.35 68.14 -79.52
C ARG A 442 24.11 67.84 -80.35
N MET A 443 23.22 66.96 -79.91
CA MET A 443 21.93 66.72 -80.58
C MET A 443 21.04 67.95 -80.49
N TYR A 444 21.09 68.68 -79.37
CA TYR A 444 20.39 69.96 -79.20
C TYR A 444 20.89 71.04 -80.18
N ASP A 445 22.19 71.05 -80.49
CA ASP A 445 22.76 71.91 -81.54
C ASP A 445 22.43 71.42 -82.96
N VAL A 446 22.35 70.11 -83.18
CA VAL A 446 22.05 69.51 -84.49
C VAL A 446 20.59 69.67 -84.89
N ASP A 447 19.62 69.52 -83.98
CA ASP A 447 18.20 69.76 -84.28
C ASP A 447 17.94 71.23 -84.62
N LYS A 448 18.69 72.15 -83.99
CA LYS A 448 18.69 73.59 -84.27
C LYS A 448 19.27 73.94 -85.65
N LEU A 449 20.11 73.08 -86.23
CA LEU A 449 20.64 73.23 -87.60
C LEU A 449 19.80 72.48 -88.64
N ASN A 450 19.23 71.31 -88.28
CA ASN A 450 18.35 70.55 -89.16
C ASN A 450 17.06 71.31 -89.50
N THR A 451 16.54 72.10 -88.55
CA THR A 451 15.42 73.04 -88.81
C THR A 451 15.76 74.11 -89.84
N GLN A 452 17.03 74.47 -90.02
CA GLN A 452 17.49 75.45 -91.02
C GLN A 452 17.84 74.82 -92.38
N LEU A 453 18.02 73.50 -92.45
CA LEU A 453 18.29 72.78 -93.70
C LEU A 453 17.00 72.34 -94.43
N GLY A 454 15.88 72.23 -93.72
CA GLY A 454 14.60 71.78 -94.27
C GLY A 454 13.93 72.73 -95.27
N GLU A 455 14.30 74.02 -95.27
CA GLU A 455 13.64 75.05 -96.10
C GLU A 455 14.25 75.22 -97.51
N LEU A 456 15.37 74.56 -97.83
CA LEU A 456 16.17 74.83 -99.04
C LEU A 456 16.48 73.61 -99.94
N SER A 457 15.58 72.63 -100.04
CA SER A 457 15.69 71.61 -101.12
C SER A 457 14.35 71.00 -101.58
N ARG A 458 13.62 71.73 -102.44
CA ARG A 458 12.51 71.21 -103.25
C ARG A 458 12.38 71.93 -104.61
N SER A 459 13.25 71.59 -105.58
CA SER A 459 13.05 71.97 -106.99
C SER A 459 13.82 71.06 -107.95
N ASP A 460 13.10 70.48 -108.92
CA ASP A 460 13.56 70.12 -110.28
C ASP A 460 14.69 69.08 -110.46
N LYS A 461 14.81 68.37 -111.61
CA LYS A 461 13.81 67.85 -112.57
C LYS A 461 14.46 66.72 -113.43
N GLN A 462 13.62 66.09 -114.27
CA GLN A 462 13.88 65.35 -115.53
C GLN A 462 15.28 65.45 -116.19
N ALA A 463 15.77 64.47 -116.96
CA ALA A 463 15.33 63.10 -117.28
C ALA A 463 16.39 62.35 -118.14
N SER A 464 16.30 61.02 -118.31
CA SER A 464 16.61 60.32 -119.59
C SER A 464 16.21 58.82 -119.61
N ALA A 465 16.14 58.27 -120.83
CA ALA A 465 16.28 56.85 -121.23
C ALA A 465 15.30 55.78 -120.68
N VAL A 466 14.43 55.28 -121.56
CA VAL A 466 13.47 54.17 -121.31
C VAL A 466 14.10 52.88 -120.72
N PRO A 467 15.32 52.42 -121.10
CA PRO A 467 15.94 51.26 -120.47
C PRO A 467 16.19 51.41 -118.95
N LEU A 468 16.39 52.64 -118.46
CA LEU A 468 16.50 52.91 -117.04
C LEU A 468 15.14 52.79 -116.32
N VAL A 469 13.99 52.84 -117.01
CA VAL A 469 12.68 52.67 -116.36
C VAL A 469 12.47 51.22 -115.91
N ALA A 470 12.91 50.24 -116.71
CA ALA A 470 12.88 48.83 -116.30
C ALA A 470 13.84 48.57 -115.13
N LYS A 471 15.07 49.13 -115.19
CA LYS A 471 16.06 48.97 -114.12
C LYS A 471 15.68 49.73 -112.85
N LYS A 472 15.10 50.93 -112.98
CA LYS A 472 14.49 51.70 -111.89
C LYS A 472 13.32 50.93 -111.28
N LYS A 473 12.43 50.33 -112.07
CA LYS A 473 11.32 49.52 -111.53
C LYS A 473 11.81 48.25 -110.83
N ASN A 474 12.94 47.67 -111.25
CA ASN A 474 13.56 46.55 -110.53
C ASN A 474 14.23 47.02 -109.22
N ILE A 475 14.92 48.16 -109.24
CA ILE A 475 15.52 48.77 -108.04
C ILE A 475 14.45 49.30 -107.08
N GLU A 476 13.34 49.85 -107.58
CA GLU A 476 12.16 50.21 -106.79
C GLU A 476 11.52 48.98 -106.18
N LYS A 477 11.49 47.84 -106.89
CA LYS A 477 11.03 46.58 -106.30
C LYS A 477 12.01 46.04 -105.26
N GLU A 478 13.31 46.07 -105.52
CA GLU A 478 14.35 45.71 -104.55
C GLU A 478 14.31 46.63 -103.31
N ILE A 479 14.02 47.93 -103.50
CA ILE A 479 13.74 48.88 -102.41
C ILE A 479 12.46 48.47 -101.67
N THR A 480 11.32 48.24 -102.32
CA THR A 480 10.10 47.83 -101.58
C THR A 480 10.25 46.47 -100.90
N ASP A 481 10.96 45.52 -101.53
CA ASP A 481 11.25 44.20 -100.94
C ASP A 481 12.15 44.38 -99.69
N THR A 482 13.14 45.27 -99.72
CA THR A 482 13.98 45.58 -98.55
C THR A 482 13.29 46.48 -97.53
N GLU A 483 12.34 47.34 -97.93
CA GLU A 483 11.49 48.12 -97.02
C GLU A 483 10.51 47.21 -96.28
N ASP A 484 9.92 46.21 -96.95
CA ASP A 484 9.12 45.15 -96.34
C ASP A 484 9.96 44.26 -95.41
N GLU A 485 11.19 43.88 -95.78
CA GLU A 485 12.13 43.20 -94.87
C GLU A 485 12.47 44.06 -93.65
N ILE A 486 12.78 45.35 -93.84
CA ILE A 486 13.06 46.32 -92.78
C ILE A 486 11.84 46.49 -91.87
N ASP A 487 10.62 46.58 -92.40
CA ASP A 487 9.40 46.70 -91.61
C ASP A 487 9.03 45.40 -90.89
N ASN A 488 9.36 44.24 -91.45
CA ASN A 488 9.24 42.96 -90.74
C ASN A 488 10.28 42.86 -89.61
N ILE A 489 11.53 43.29 -89.83
CA ILE A 489 12.55 43.39 -88.78
C ILE A 489 12.14 44.40 -87.70
N LYS A 490 11.53 45.54 -88.04
CA LYS A 490 10.93 46.47 -87.06
C LYS A 490 9.81 45.81 -86.26
N LYS A 491 8.90 45.06 -86.89
CA LYS A 491 7.82 44.32 -86.20
C LYS A 491 8.39 43.25 -85.27
N GLU A 492 9.40 42.50 -85.68
CA GLU A 492 10.10 41.52 -84.83
C GLU A 492 10.84 42.20 -83.67
N TRP A 493 11.53 43.32 -83.92
CA TRP A 493 12.19 44.12 -82.89
C TRP A 493 11.20 44.67 -81.87
N ILE A 494 10.08 45.27 -82.29
CA ILE A 494 9.00 45.73 -81.40
C ILE A 494 8.44 44.55 -80.58
N ASN A 495 8.14 43.42 -81.23
CA ASN A 495 7.61 42.23 -80.56
C ASN A 495 8.59 41.66 -79.52
N ASN A 496 9.89 41.63 -79.84
CA ASN A 496 10.93 41.19 -78.92
C ASN A 496 11.20 42.21 -77.80
N GLN A 497 11.09 43.51 -78.06
CA GLN A 497 11.14 44.57 -77.06
C GLN A 497 9.93 44.50 -76.11
N THR A 498 8.72 44.22 -76.62
CA THR A 498 7.53 43.98 -75.79
C THR A 498 7.70 42.75 -74.91
N LYS A 499 8.20 41.62 -75.45
CA LYS A 499 8.54 40.42 -74.66
C LYS A 499 9.59 40.72 -73.59
N PHE A 500 10.61 41.51 -73.93
CA PHE A 500 11.65 41.92 -72.98
C PHE A 500 11.04 42.75 -71.83
N VAL A 501 10.18 43.72 -72.12
CA VAL A 501 9.49 44.53 -71.11
C VAL A 501 8.55 43.68 -70.23
N THR A 502 7.79 42.72 -70.78
CA THR A 502 6.98 41.80 -69.96
C THR A 502 7.82 40.84 -69.12
N ASN A 503 8.96 40.38 -69.64
CA ASN A 503 9.91 39.57 -68.88
C ASN A 503 10.58 40.40 -67.76
N GLN A 504 10.84 41.69 -67.98
CA GLN A 504 11.36 42.59 -66.97
C GLN A 504 10.32 42.92 -65.89
N HIS A 505 9.05 43.11 -66.27
CA HIS A 505 7.95 43.30 -65.31
C HIS A 505 7.77 42.06 -64.42
N THR A 506 7.68 40.87 -65.02
CA THR A 506 7.54 39.61 -64.27
C THR A 506 8.80 39.30 -63.45
N LEU A 507 10.01 39.72 -63.86
CA LEU A 507 11.21 39.63 -63.03
C LEU A 507 11.09 40.50 -61.77
N LEU A 508 10.57 41.73 -61.89
CA LEU A 508 10.35 42.64 -60.75
C LEU A 508 9.27 42.12 -59.80
N GLU A 509 8.17 41.55 -60.32
CA GLU A 509 7.14 40.88 -59.50
C GLU A 509 7.69 39.65 -58.77
N ASN A 510 8.55 38.85 -59.43
CA ASN A 510 9.26 37.74 -58.81
C ASN A 510 10.28 38.19 -57.75
N GLN A 511 10.93 39.35 -57.92
CA GLN A 511 11.77 39.94 -56.86
C GLN A 511 10.93 40.39 -55.67
N GLY A 512 9.85 41.15 -55.90
CA GLY A 512 8.96 41.63 -54.83
C GLY A 512 8.33 40.50 -54.01
N THR A 513 7.88 39.43 -54.67
CA THR A 513 7.37 38.23 -53.98
C THR A 513 8.47 37.46 -53.24
N ASN A 514 9.67 37.32 -53.81
CA ASN A 514 10.83 36.74 -53.12
C ASN A 514 11.18 37.52 -51.84
N ASP A 515 11.18 38.85 -51.86
CA ASP A 515 11.43 39.67 -50.67
C ASP A 515 10.32 39.56 -49.61
N GLN A 516 9.05 39.43 -50.04
CA GLN A 516 7.97 39.05 -49.12
C GLN A 516 8.20 37.67 -48.49
N TYR A 517 8.69 36.68 -49.24
CA TYR A 517 9.02 35.36 -48.70
C TYR A 517 10.22 35.39 -47.74
N LYS A 518 11.26 36.20 -48.00
CA LYS A 518 12.37 36.44 -47.06
C LYS A 518 11.84 37.02 -45.74
N THR A 519 10.98 38.03 -45.82
CA THR A 519 10.35 38.67 -44.65
C THR A 519 9.48 37.68 -43.85
N LYS A 520 8.64 36.89 -44.54
CA LYS A 520 7.86 35.81 -43.94
C LYS A 520 8.76 34.77 -43.26
N ARG A 521 9.88 34.38 -43.87
CA ARG A 521 10.85 33.44 -43.27
C ARG A 521 11.43 33.99 -41.98
N ILE A 522 11.90 35.23 -41.97
CA ILE A 522 12.46 35.90 -40.77
C ILE A 522 11.42 35.96 -39.64
N ILE A 523 10.16 36.26 -39.94
CA ILE A 523 9.07 36.28 -38.95
C ILE A 523 8.80 34.87 -38.39
N LEU A 524 8.77 33.84 -39.22
CA LEU A 524 8.60 32.44 -38.78
C LEU A 524 9.80 31.95 -37.96
N GLU A 525 11.01 32.35 -38.33
CA GLU A 525 12.26 32.01 -37.66
C GLU A 525 12.34 32.67 -36.27
N GLN A 526 11.92 33.94 -36.13
CA GLN A 526 11.71 34.56 -34.82
C GLN A 526 10.60 33.88 -34.00
N LYS A 527 9.46 33.52 -34.61
CA LYS A 527 8.38 32.80 -33.90
C LYS A 527 8.88 31.47 -33.36
N LYS A 528 9.63 30.70 -34.16
CA LYS A 528 10.29 29.45 -33.74
C LYS A 528 11.26 29.67 -32.58
N MET A 529 12.07 30.73 -32.63
CA MET A 529 13.02 31.04 -31.54
C MET A 529 12.30 31.33 -30.22
N ARG A 530 11.22 32.14 -30.24
CA ARG A 530 10.40 32.41 -29.06
C ARG A 530 9.70 31.15 -28.54
N LEU A 531 9.18 30.31 -29.43
CA LEU A 531 8.54 29.05 -29.05
C LEU A 531 9.52 28.09 -28.35
N ASN A 532 10.74 27.98 -28.88
CA ASN A 532 11.81 27.16 -28.28
C ASN A 532 12.27 27.71 -26.91
N GLN A 533 12.30 29.05 -26.73
CA GLN A 533 12.60 29.66 -25.44
C GLN A 533 11.49 29.37 -24.41
N ASN A 534 10.23 29.50 -24.80
CA ASN A 534 9.09 29.14 -23.94
C ASN A 534 9.10 27.66 -23.57
N TYR A 535 9.34 26.76 -24.53
CA TYR A 535 9.47 25.32 -24.31
C TYR A 535 10.59 25.01 -23.30
N SER A 536 11.79 25.57 -23.48
CA SER A 536 12.90 25.36 -22.54
C SER A 536 12.65 25.96 -21.15
N SER A 537 11.82 27.01 -21.06
CA SER A 537 11.37 27.55 -19.76
C SER A 537 10.38 26.60 -19.06
N GLN A 538 9.39 26.07 -19.80
CA GLN A 538 8.45 25.08 -19.29
C GLN A 538 9.14 23.77 -18.90
N GLU A 539 10.10 23.29 -19.69
CA GLU A 539 10.90 22.11 -19.39
C GLU A 539 11.70 22.27 -18.08
N LYS A 540 12.24 23.47 -17.80
CA LYS A 540 12.89 23.78 -16.51
C LYS A 540 11.89 23.79 -15.36
N GLN A 541 10.70 24.35 -15.55
CA GLN A 541 9.64 24.34 -14.55
C GLN A 541 9.16 22.93 -14.23
N ILE A 542 8.98 22.07 -15.25
CA ILE A 542 8.64 20.65 -15.08
C ILE A 542 9.71 19.94 -14.24
N ARG A 543 11.00 20.08 -14.59
CA ARG A 543 12.10 19.48 -13.80
C ARG A 543 12.16 20.01 -12.36
N GLN A 544 11.81 21.28 -12.13
CA GLN A 544 11.72 21.85 -10.77
C GLN A 544 10.54 21.24 -9.98
N LEU A 545 9.40 21.01 -10.62
CA LEU A 545 8.26 20.31 -10.02
C LEU A 545 8.54 18.83 -9.76
N GLU A 546 9.25 18.13 -10.66
CA GLU A 546 9.72 16.75 -10.45
C GLU A 546 10.66 16.62 -9.25
N ILE A 547 11.54 17.61 -9.03
CA ILE A 547 12.41 17.67 -7.85
C ILE A 547 11.59 17.99 -6.59
N ALA A 548 10.64 18.93 -6.67
CA ALA A 548 9.76 19.26 -5.54
C ALA A 548 8.88 18.06 -5.12
N LEU A 549 8.34 17.31 -6.08
CA LEU A 549 7.60 16.07 -5.84
C LEU A 549 8.48 15.03 -5.15
N LYS A 550 9.69 14.76 -5.66
CA LYS A 550 10.62 13.82 -5.01
C LYS A 550 11.03 14.23 -3.60
N ASN A 551 11.12 15.52 -3.32
CA ASN A 551 11.37 16.02 -1.97
C ASN A 551 10.14 15.80 -1.06
N LEU A 552 8.92 16.02 -1.57
CA LEU A 552 7.68 15.71 -0.85
C LEU A 552 7.50 14.21 -0.63
N ASP A 553 7.85 13.36 -1.60
CA ASP A 553 7.87 11.90 -1.45
C ASP A 553 8.86 11.48 -0.35
N PHE A 554 10.05 12.09 -0.33
CA PHE A 554 11.05 11.83 0.72
C PHE A 554 10.58 12.29 2.11
N ASP A 555 10.04 13.50 2.22
CA ASP A 555 9.50 14.02 3.48
C ASP A 555 8.28 13.22 3.94
N MET A 556 7.43 12.72 3.03
CA MET A 556 6.29 11.86 3.35
C MET A 556 6.72 10.48 3.83
N ASN A 557 7.73 9.86 3.20
CA ASN A 557 8.31 8.61 3.69
C ASN A 557 8.93 8.79 5.07
N LYS A 558 9.73 9.85 5.27
CA LYS A 558 10.31 10.20 6.57
C LYS A 558 9.24 10.49 7.63
N LEU A 559 8.11 11.10 7.27
CA LEU A 559 6.99 11.31 8.17
C LEU A 559 6.32 9.97 8.53
N ASN A 560 6.13 9.07 7.57
CA ASN A 560 5.66 7.70 7.81
C ASN A 560 6.61 6.90 8.73
N ASP A 561 7.93 7.02 8.54
CA ASP A 561 8.94 6.40 9.42
C ASP A 561 8.78 6.91 10.86
N THR A 562 8.75 8.23 11.05
CA THR A 562 8.53 8.83 12.39
C THR A 562 7.15 8.53 12.96
N PHE A 563 6.14 8.29 12.12
CA PHE A 563 4.82 7.83 12.56
C PHE A 563 4.88 6.39 13.07
N SER A 564 5.59 5.50 12.38
CA SER A 564 5.84 4.12 12.85
C SER A 564 6.61 4.11 14.17
N ASP A 565 7.72 4.86 14.27
CA ASP A 565 8.50 5.02 15.51
C ASP A 565 7.64 5.51 16.68
N ASN A 566 6.77 6.50 16.44
CA ASN A 566 5.86 7.03 17.46
C ASN A 566 4.73 6.05 17.82
N LEU A 567 4.24 5.26 16.85
CA LEU A 567 3.20 4.27 17.07
C LEU A 567 3.75 3.06 17.84
N ASP A 568 4.99 2.64 17.59
CA ASP A 568 5.68 1.60 18.36
C ASP A 568 6.12 2.10 19.75
N ARG A 569 6.57 3.36 19.88
CA ARG A 569 6.68 4.01 21.20
C ARG A 569 5.36 4.05 21.95
N GLN A 570 4.24 4.32 21.27
CA GLN A 570 2.92 4.33 21.91
C GLN A 570 2.51 2.92 22.37
N LYS A 571 2.81 1.86 21.60
CA LYS A 571 2.62 0.47 22.05
C LYS A 571 3.47 0.17 23.29
N ASN A 572 4.75 0.52 23.26
CA ASN A 572 5.66 0.26 24.39
C ASN A 572 5.21 1.00 25.66
N LEU A 573 4.88 2.29 25.58
CA LEU A 573 4.34 3.05 26.71
C LEU A 573 2.99 2.51 27.22
N LYS A 574 2.12 1.99 26.34
CA LYS A 574 0.89 1.30 26.76
C LYS A 574 1.19 -0.01 27.50
N ASN A 575 2.16 -0.80 27.03
CA ASN A 575 2.58 -2.04 27.67
C ASN A 575 3.28 -1.76 29.02
N GLU A 576 4.13 -0.74 29.10
CA GLU A 576 4.77 -0.29 30.34
C GLU A 576 3.74 0.21 31.36
N ASN A 577 2.78 1.04 30.94
CA ASN A 577 1.68 1.46 31.80
C ASN A 577 0.82 0.28 32.29
N PHE A 578 0.49 -0.68 31.43
CA PHE A 578 -0.25 -1.88 31.82
C PHE A 578 0.54 -2.76 32.80
N ASN A 579 1.87 -2.90 32.61
CA ASN A 579 2.72 -3.62 33.55
C ASN A 579 2.79 -2.90 34.91
N LEU A 580 2.94 -1.57 34.92
CA LEU A 580 2.92 -0.74 36.13
C LEU A 580 1.56 -0.80 36.84
N GLU A 581 0.45 -0.77 36.10
CA GLU A 581 -0.90 -0.92 36.65
C GLU A 581 -1.08 -2.27 37.34
N ASN A 582 -0.62 -3.37 36.72
CA ASN A 582 -0.61 -4.69 37.35
C ASN A 582 0.33 -4.74 38.58
N GLU A 583 1.49 -4.10 38.53
CA GLU A 583 2.42 -3.99 39.68
C GLU A 583 1.80 -3.21 40.85
N PHE A 584 1.08 -2.11 40.58
CA PHE A 584 0.34 -1.36 41.59
C PHE A 584 -0.83 -2.16 42.16
N VAL A 585 -1.61 -2.87 41.32
CA VAL A 585 -2.69 -3.77 41.77
C VAL A 585 -2.15 -4.93 42.61
N GLN A 586 -0.97 -5.46 42.29
CA GLN A 586 -0.33 -6.48 43.11
C GLN A 586 0.14 -5.91 44.45
N LYS A 587 0.81 -4.75 44.47
CA LYS A 587 1.24 -4.08 45.72
C LYS A 587 0.05 -3.68 46.60
N LEU A 588 -1.07 -3.26 46.01
CA LEU A 588 -2.31 -3.01 46.76
C LEU A 588 -2.81 -4.29 47.43
N LYS A 589 -2.86 -5.42 46.71
CA LYS A 589 -3.23 -6.71 47.30
C LYS A 589 -2.25 -7.18 48.38
N GLU A 590 -0.95 -6.92 48.22
CA GLU A 590 0.06 -7.23 49.24
C GLU A 590 -0.19 -6.41 50.52
N LEU A 591 -0.43 -5.09 50.38
CA LEU A 591 -0.80 -4.20 51.50
C LEU A 591 -2.16 -4.53 52.13
N GLU A 592 -3.16 -4.93 51.34
CA GLU A 592 -4.46 -5.42 51.84
C GLU A 592 -4.28 -6.68 52.69
N ASN A 593 -3.47 -7.64 52.21
CA ASN A 593 -3.13 -8.85 52.97
C ASN A 593 -2.32 -8.54 54.25
N GLU A 594 -1.44 -7.54 54.23
CA GLU A 594 -0.76 -7.06 55.45
C GLU A 594 -1.73 -6.38 56.42
N SER A 595 -2.67 -5.57 55.93
CA SER A 595 -3.72 -4.96 56.76
C SER A 595 -4.59 -6.02 57.43
N ILE A 596 -5.02 -7.05 56.70
CA ILE A 596 -5.81 -8.17 57.24
C ILE A 596 -5.02 -8.95 58.31
N LYS A 597 -3.72 -9.18 58.10
CA LYS A 597 -2.84 -9.80 59.12
C LYS A 597 -2.75 -8.92 60.37
N LEU A 598 -2.61 -7.60 60.22
CA LEU A 598 -2.57 -6.67 61.35
C LEU A 598 -3.90 -6.59 62.09
N GLU A 599 -5.04 -6.61 61.39
CA GLU A 599 -6.37 -6.66 62.00
C GLU A 599 -6.60 -7.95 62.78
N ASN A 600 -6.21 -9.11 62.22
CA ASN A 600 -6.25 -10.39 62.93
C ASN A 600 -5.34 -10.37 64.18
N ASN A 601 -4.11 -9.87 64.07
CA ASN A 601 -3.22 -9.72 65.24
C ASN A 601 -3.82 -8.78 66.31
N ILE A 602 -4.48 -7.69 65.89
CA ILE A 602 -5.20 -6.78 66.79
C ILE A 602 -6.41 -7.45 67.44
N GLN A 603 -7.06 -8.40 66.75
CA GLN A 603 -8.17 -9.16 67.31
C GLN A 603 -7.68 -10.19 68.34
N ASN A 604 -6.64 -10.97 68.03
CA ASN A 604 -6.00 -11.89 68.98
C ASN A 604 -5.55 -11.12 70.24
N LEU A 605 -4.90 -9.96 70.10
CA LEU A 605 -4.48 -9.11 71.23
C LEU A 605 -5.64 -8.52 72.05
N LYS A 606 -6.87 -8.46 71.52
CA LYS A 606 -8.07 -8.12 72.32
C LYS A 606 -8.61 -9.33 73.07
N GLU A 607 -8.51 -10.52 72.48
CA GLU A 607 -8.95 -11.79 73.08
C GLU A 607 -8.00 -12.18 74.23
N GLU A 608 -6.69 -12.21 74.00
CA GLU A 608 -5.65 -12.33 75.04
C GLU A 608 -5.88 -11.33 76.19
N LYS A 609 -6.21 -10.07 75.86
CA LYS A 609 -6.51 -9.03 76.86
C LYS A 609 -7.81 -9.31 77.61
N ALA A 610 -8.84 -9.85 76.97
CA ALA A 610 -10.10 -10.19 77.60
C ALA A 610 -9.94 -11.37 78.56
N ASP A 611 -9.14 -12.37 78.17
CA ASP A 611 -8.81 -13.53 79.00
C ASP A 611 -7.97 -13.11 80.22
N ILE A 612 -6.92 -12.30 80.05
CA ILE A 612 -6.15 -11.74 81.16
C ILE A 612 -7.03 -10.89 82.10
N LEU A 613 -8.03 -10.16 81.57
CA LEU A 613 -8.99 -9.43 82.41
C LEU A 613 -9.94 -10.38 83.17
N ALA A 614 -10.31 -11.52 82.60
CA ALA A 614 -11.10 -12.55 83.29
C ALA A 614 -10.28 -13.25 84.39
N GLU A 615 -9.00 -13.55 84.13
CA GLU A 615 -8.06 -14.07 85.13
C GLU A 615 -7.88 -13.09 86.30
N ILE A 616 -7.72 -11.79 86.01
CA ILE A 616 -7.65 -10.74 87.05
C ILE A 616 -8.92 -10.71 87.89
N VAL A 617 -10.12 -10.79 87.28
CA VAL A 617 -11.39 -10.79 88.02
C VAL A 617 -11.55 -12.05 88.88
N GLU A 618 -11.12 -13.23 88.41
CA GLU A 618 -11.12 -14.44 89.25
C GLU A 618 -10.06 -14.36 90.36
N ALA A 619 -8.90 -13.74 90.13
CA ALA A 619 -7.91 -13.48 91.17
C ALA A 619 -8.42 -12.50 92.23
N GLU A 620 -9.09 -11.40 91.85
CA GLU A 620 -9.78 -10.48 92.77
C GLU A 620 -10.85 -11.21 93.59
N ARG A 621 -11.65 -12.08 92.94
CA ARG A 621 -12.66 -12.92 93.61
C ARG A 621 -12.03 -13.90 94.59
N GLN A 622 -10.88 -14.50 94.26
CA GLN A 622 -10.13 -15.36 95.18
C GLN A 622 -9.56 -14.58 96.36
N ILE A 623 -9.03 -13.36 96.14
CA ILE A 623 -8.58 -12.45 97.20
C ILE A 623 -9.74 -12.15 98.16
N LEU A 624 -10.90 -11.72 97.66
CA LEU A 624 -12.10 -11.45 98.48
C LEU A 624 -12.57 -12.69 99.26
N LEU A 625 -12.46 -13.89 98.67
CA LEU A 625 -12.79 -15.16 99.32
C LEU A 625 -11.79 -15.48 100.45
N TRP A 626 -10.49 -15.23 100.25
CA TRP A 626 -9.47 -15.37 101.29
C TRP A 626 -9.61 -14.30 102.39
N GLU A 627 -9.91 -13.05 102.06
CA GLU A 627 -10.22 -11.99 103.02
C GLU A 627 -11.43 -12.38 103.89
N ARG A 628 -12.53 -12.88 103.29
CA ARG A 628 -13.69 -13.32 104.08
C ARG A 628 -13.40 -14.56 104.93
N LYS A 629 -12.54 -15.49 104.47
CA LYS A 629 -12.03 -16.58 105.32
C LYS A 629 -11.22 -16.05 106.50
N ILE A 630 -10.27 -15.14 106.28
CA ILE A 630 -9.46 -14.51 107.34
C ILE A 630 -10.34 -13.72 108.31
N GLN A 631 -11.40 -13.08 107.83
CA GLN A 631 -12.37 -12.38 108.67
C GLN A 631 -13.21 -13.36 109.51
N LEU A 632 -13.69 -14.46 108.92
CA LEU A 632 -14.39 -15.53 109.65
C LEU A 632 -13.49 -16.21 110.69
N GLU A 633 -12.20 -16.41 110.38
CA GLU A 633 -11.23 -16.98 111.33
C GLU A 633 -11.00 -16.03 112.52
N LYS A 634 -10.92 -14.71 112.27
CA LYS A 634 -10.86 -13.69 113.33
C LYS A 634 -12.16 -13.63 114.14
N GLU A 635 -13.32 -13.57 113.49
CA GLU A 635 -14.64 -13.61 114.13
C GLU A 635 -14.76 -14.87 115.02
N MET A 636 -14.32 -16.03 114.53
CA MET A 636 -14.28 -17.29 115.29
C MET A 636 -13.29 -17.21 116.47
N GLN A 637 -12.07 -16.73 116.26
CA GLN A 637 -11.04 -16.67 117.30
C GLN A 637 -11.36 -15.65 118.40
N ASP A 638 -12.05 -14.55 118.08
CA ASP A 638 -12.61 -13.61 119.06
C ASP A 638 -13.75 -14.26 119.87
N THR A 639 -14.61 -15.09 119.25
CA THR A 639 -15.58 -15.90 120.02
C THR A 639 -14.95 -17.06 120.81
N LEU A 640 -13.70 -17.40 120.51
CA LEU A 640 -12.91 -18.44 121.19
C LEU A 640 -11.91 -17.85 122.21
N ASP A 641 -12.07 -16.58 122.63
CA ASP A 641 -11.24 -15.94 123.65
C ASP A 641 -11.22 -16.78 124.95
N PRO A 642 -10.06 -17.33 125.37
CA PRO A 642 -9.93 -18.14 126.58
C PRO A 642 -10.30 -17.43 127.89
N ASN A 643 -10.52 -16.11 127.88
CA ASN A 643 -10.99 -15.35 129.05
C ASN A 643 -12.51 -15.45 129.28
N ILE A 644 -13.30 -15.76 128.25
CA ILE A 644 -14.76 -15.90 128.39
C ILE A 644 -15.07 -17.27 129.03
N GLY A 645 -15.54 -17.26 130.27
CA GLY A 645 -15.83 -18.47 131.08
C GLY A 645 -14.72 -18.89 132.04
N GLN A 646 -13.57 -18.22 132.05
CA GLN A 646 -12.45 -18.53 132.94
C GLN A 646 -12.83 -18.43 134.43
N SER A 647 -13.71 -17.47 134.78
CA SER A 647 -14.26 -17.28 136.14
C SER A 647 -15.03 -18.50 136.66
N GLU A 648 -15.87 -19.10 135.81
CA GLU A 648 -16.67 -20.29 136.15
C GLU A 648 -15.78 -21.53 136.31
N ILE A 649 -14.80 -21.70 135.41
CA ILE A 649 -13.82 -22.80 135.48
C ILE A 649 -12.96 -22.70 136.75
N VAL A 650 -12.55 -21.49 137.16
CA VAL A 650 -11.81 -21.27 138.41
C VAL A 650 -12.70 -21.55 139.64
N ALA A 651 -13.97 -21.13 139.62
CA ALA A 651 -14.91 -21.43 140.70
C ALA A 651 -15.15 -22.94 140.85
N MET A 652 -15.36 -23.67 139.74
CA MET A 652 -15.51 -25.13 139.76
C MET A 652 -14.25 -25.84 140.27
N LYS A 653 -13.05 -25.41 139.85
CA LYS A 653 -11.78 -25.96 140.34
C LYS A 653 -11.60 -25.75 141.85
N GLN A 654 -12.00 -24.60 142.39
CA GLN A 654 -11.96 -24.36 143.84
C GLN A 654 -12.93 -25.25 144.63
N GLU A 655 -14.13 -25.53 144.10
CA GLU A 655 -15.09 -26.40 144.78
C GLU A 655 -14.71 -27.89 144.68
N ILE A 656 -14.16 -28.33 143.54
CA ILE A 656 -13.55 -29.68 143.41
C ILE A 656 -12.47 -29.86 144.47
N HIS A 657 -11.56 -28.90 144.64
CA HIS A 657 -10.50 -29.00 145.63
C HIS A 657 -11.00 -29.03 147.08
N ARG A 658 -12.10 -28.33 147.38
CA ARG A 658 -12.78 -28.45 148.69
C ARG A 658 -13.38 -29.84 148.89
N MET A 659 -13.95 -30.45 147.86
CA MET A 659 -14.48 -31.82 147.95
C MET A 659 -13.37 -32.87 148.12
N GLU A 660 -12.22 -32.71 147.45
CA GLU A 660 -11.03 -33.56 147.62
C GLU A 660 -10.54 -33.57 149.08
N LEU A 661 -10.36 -32.38 149.67
CA LEU A 661 -9.98 -32.21 151.08
C LEU A 661 -11.02 -32.83 152.03
N ARG A 662 -12.31 -32.73 151.71
CA ARG A 662 -13.40 -33.35 152.48
C ARG A 662 -13.37 -34.88 152.41
N TYR A 663 -13.07 -35.44 151.24
CA TYR A 663 -12.92 -36.87 151.02
C TYR A 663 -11.71 -37.44 151.78
N GLU A 664 -10.58 -36.73 151.78
CA GLU A 664 -9.38 -37.17 152.51
C GLU A 664 -9.58 -37.16 154.04
N GLN A 665 -10.31 -36.17 154.57
CA GLN A 665 -10.74 -36.16 155.97
C GLN A 665 -11.70 -37.31 156.31
N LEU A 666 -12.63 -37.65 155.41
CA LEU A 666 -13.54 -38.79 155.58
C LEU A 666 -12.76 -40.11 155.71
N LYS A 667 -11.73 -40.28 154.86
CA LYS A 667 -10.90 -41.48 154.79
C LYS A 667 -10.12 -41.75 156.10
N LYS A 668 -9.53 -40.71 156.70
CA LYS A 668 -8.86 -40.80 158.02
C LYS A 668 -9.83 -41.18 159.15
N ASN A 669 -11.06 -40.65 159.14
CA ASN A 669 -12.07 -41.00 160.14
C ASN A 669 -12.54 -42.46 160.04
N GLN A 670 -12.54 -43.04 158.83
CA GLN A 670 -12.92 -44.43 158.59
C GLN A 670 -11.93 -45.43 159.23
N GLU A 671 -10.61 -45.20 159.08
CA GLU A 671 -9.57 -46.02 159.68
C GLU A 671 -9.58 -45.98 161.23
N GLN A 672 -9.88 -44.79 161.79
CA GLN A 672 -10.01 -44.58 163.23
C GLN A 672 -11.17 -45.41 163.84
N MET A 673 -12.25 -45.65 163.08
CA MET A 673 -13.42 -46.39 163.56
C MET A 673 -13.19 -47.91 163.58
N ILE A 674 -12.43 -48.45 162.61
CA ILE A 674 -12.15 -49.89 162.51
C ILE A 674 -11.37 -50.38 163.74
N LYS A 675 -10.29 -49.69 164.13
CA LYS A 675 -9.48 -50.01 165.34
C LYS A 675 -10.27 -50.02 166.65
N ASN A 676 -11.41 -49.33 166.71
CA ASN A 676 -12.27 -49.31 167.90
C ASN A 676 -13.25 -50.49 167.94
N MET A 677 -13.70 -51.01 166.79
CA MET A 677 -14.58 -52.18 166.72
C MET A 677 -13.86 -53.47 167.11
N GLU A 678 -12.62 -53.66 166.67
CA GLU A 678 -11.79 -54.84 166.99
C GLU A 678 -11.62 -55.04 168.52
N ARG A 679 -11.47 -53.94 169.26
CA ARG A 679 -11.36 -53.95 170.74
C ARG A 679 -12.67 -54.25 171.46
N ALA A 680 -13.83 -54.09 170.81
CA ALA A 680 -15.13 -54.36 171.40
C ALA A 680 -15.53 -55.85 171.30
N VAL A 681 -15.18 -56.51 170.20
CA VAL A 681 -15.51 -57.93 169.95
C VAL A 681 -14.83 -58.85 170.96
N PHE A 682 -13.52 -58.67 171.16
CA PHE A 682 -12.68 -59.47 172.07
C PHE A 682 -13.16 -59.48 173.54
N LYS A 683 -14.01 -58.51 173.93
CA LYS A 683 -14.55 -58.37 175.28
C LYS A 683 -15.93 -59.03 175.47
N ARG A 684 -16.51 -59.62 174.42
CA ARG A 684 -17.82 -60.31 174.45
C ARG A 684 -17.72 -61.83 174.39
N GLU A 685 -16.61 -62.38 173.88
CA GLU A 685 -16.43 -63.83 173.69
C GLU A 685 -16.33 -64.64 175.00
N THR A 686 -15.96 -64.00 176.13
CA THR A 686 -15.54 -64.72 177.35
C THR A 686 -16.65 -65.08 178.34
N ILE A 687 -17.92 -64.69 178.11
CA ILE A 687 -18.98 -64.80 179.15
C ILE A 687 -20.22 -65.67 178.76
N GLN A 688 -20.44 -66.00 177.48
CA GLN A 688 -21.65 -66.76 177.05
C GLN A 688 -21.39 -68.12 176.36
N LEU A 689 -20.31 -68.81 176.75
CA LEU A 689 -20.17 -70.26 176.52
C LEU A 689 -20.95 -71.08 177.58
N LYS A 690 -22.28 -71.09 177.48
CA LYS A 690 -23.18 -72.11 178.08
C LYS A 690 -24.61 -72.01 177.53
N TYR A 691 -25.26 -73.17 177.38
CA TYR A 691 -26.61 -73.43 176.83
C TYR A 691 -26.78 -73.38 175.29
N LEU A 692 -26.76 -74.58 174.71
CA LEU A 692 -27.41 -74.99 173.45
C LEU A 692 -28.96 -74.99 173.61
N PRO A 693 -29.81 -75.18 172.57
CA PRO A 693 -29.54 -75.89 171.29
C PRO A 693 -30.09 -75.20 170.00
N LYS A 694 -29.49 -75.44 168.80
CA LYS A 694 -29.98 -76.29 167.66
C LYS A 694 -31.24 -75.83 166.90
N VAL A 695 -31.33 -75.87 165.56
CA VAL A 695 -30.29 -76.01 164.50
C VAL A 695 -30.56 -74.96 163.37
N GLU A 696 -30.67 -75.12 162.05
CA GLU A 696 -30.56 -76.23 161.05
C GLU A 696 -30.08 -75.66 159.68
N LYS A 697 -29.70 -76.54 158.74
CA LYS A 697 -29.44 -76.25 157.32
C LYS A 697 -30.05 -77.36 156.46
N LYS A 698 -30.57 -77.09 155.25
CA LYS A 698 -30.38 -77.99 154.07
C LYS A 698 -30.93 -77.48 152.72
N ASN A 699 -30.05 -77.56 151.72
CA ASN A 699 -30.16 -78.19 150.39
C ASN A 699 -31.52 -78.25 149.64
N ALA A 700 -31.50 -77.90 148.33
CA ALA A 700 -31.56 -78.83 147.18
C ALA A 700 -32.43 -78.42 145.95
N GLN A 701 -31.77 -78.43 144.77
CA GLN A 701 -32.19 -79.00 143.47
C GLN A 701 -33.24 -78.38 142.50
N ASP A 702 -32.90 -78.59 141.21
CA ASP A 702 -33.74 -78.90 140.03
C ASP A 702 -34.72 -77.84 139.45
N LYS A 703 -34.97 -77.76 138.12
CA LYS A 703 -34.20 -78.18 136.91
C LYS A 703 -34.80 -77.52 135.63
N THR A 704 -34.13 -77.72 134.49
CA THR A 704 -34.66 -77.68 133.08
C THR A 704 -35.41 -76.46 132.53
N SER A 705 -34.87 -75.87 131.45
CA SER A 705 -35.59 -75.79 130.15
C SER A 705 -34.62 -75.53 128.99
N GLN A 706 -34.47 -76.49 128.05
CA GLN A 706 -33.55 -76.37 126.92
C GLN A 706 -34.07 -75.51 125.74
N GLY A 707 -35.30 -74.97 125.83
CA GLY A 707 -36.00 -74.38 124.67
C GLY A 707 -35.43 -73.07 124.09
N LYS A 708 -34.54 -72.36 124.80
CA LYS A 708 -34.02 -71.05 124.35
C LYS A 708 -32.79 -71.14 123.43
N LEU A 709 -31.90 -72.11 123.64
CA LEU A 709 -30.60 -72.16 122.94
C LEU A 709 -30.75 -72.47 121.44
N SER A 710 -31.67 -73.38 121.08
CA SER A 710 -31.89 -73.81 119.68
C SER A 710 -32.31 -72.65 118.77
N ARG A 711 -33.18 -71.75 119.24
CA ARG A 711 -33.64 -70.58 118.45
C ARG A 711 -32.54 -69.54 118.25
N GLN A 712 -31.64 -69.36 119.22
CA GLN A 712 -30.50 -68.45 119.05
C GLN A 712 -29.48 -69.00 118.03
N ILE A 713 -29.23 -70.32 118.02
CA ILE A 713 -28.35 -70.97 117.03
C ILE A 713 -28.94 -70.89 115.61
N ALA A 714 -30.27 -71.02 115.47
CA ALA A 714 -30.95 -70.88 114.18
C ALA A 714 -30.81 -69.45 113.61
N ASN A 715 -31.13 -68.42 114.42
CA ASN A 715 -30.98 -67.03 113.99
C ASN A 715 -29.53 -66.69 113.66
N LEU A 716 -28.56 -67.14 114.46
CA LEU A 716 -27.14 -66.90 114.20
C LEU A 716 -26.65 -67.53 112.89
N LYS A 717 -27.16 -68.71 112.49
CA LYS A 717 -26.86 -69.28 111.17
C LYS A 717 -27.45 -68.45 110.02
N GLN A 718 -28.66 -67.91 110.20
CA GLN A 718 -29.31 -67.10 109.16
C GLN A 718 -28.62 -65.73 109.01
N THR A 719 -28.24 -65.07 110.12
CA THR A 719 -27.45 -63.83 110.05
C THR A 719 -26.06 -64.09 109.46
N LEU A 720 -25.39 -65.19 109.83
CA LEU A 720 -24.07 -65.54 109.28
C LEU A 720 -24.13 -65.70 107.75
N LYS A 721 -25.12 -66.45 107.24
CA LYS A 721 -25.30 -66.65 105.79
C LYS A 721 -25.55 -65.33 105.06
N HIS A 722 -26.39 -64.47 105.63
CA HIS A 722 -26.68 -63.16 105.03
C HIS A 722 -25.44 -62.25 105.03
N THR A 723 -24.62 -62.25 106.11
CA THR A 723 -23.35 -61.51 106.14
C THR A 723 -22.29 -62.08 105.19
N THR A 724 -22.24 -63.40 104.95
CA THR A 724 -21.33 -63.95 103.93
C THR A 724 -21.77 -63.60 102.52
N GLU A 725 -23.09 -63.55 102.25
CA GLU A 725 -23.61 -63.11 100.96
C GLU A 725 -23.36 -61.61 100.72
N SER A 726 -23.51 -60.77 101.76
CA SER A 726 -23.11 -59.36 101.71
C SER A 726 -21.59 -59.15 101.58
N SER A 727 -20.76 -60.00 102.21
CA SER A 727 -19.30 -59.94 102.03
C SER A 727 -18.93 -60.21 100.58
N ILE A 728 -19.43 -61.31 99.98
CA ILE A 728 -19.14 -61.66 98.58
C ILE A 728 -19.62 -60.56 97.61
N GLN A 729 -20.73 -59.88 97.91
CA GLN A 729 -21.18 -58.72 97.14
C GLN A 729 -20.24 -57.51 97.31
N LEU A 730 -19.76 -57.24 98.52
CA LEU A 730 -18.79 -56.17 98.78
C LEU A 730 -17.43 -56.46 98.11
N ASP A 731 -16.92 -57.67 98.24
CA ASP A 731 -15.68 -58.14 97.60
C ASP A 731 -15.77 -57.99 96.06
N GLY A 732 -16.91 -58.35 95.46
CA GLY A 732 -17.17 -58.13 94.03
C GLY A 732 -17.23 -56.65 93.63
N THR A 733 -17.81 -55.77 94.47
CA THR A 733 -17.76 -54.31 94.21
C THR A 733 -16.36 -53.74 94.42
N ILE A 734 -15.52 -54.34 95.27
CA ILE A 734 -14.12 -53.95 95.44
C ILE A 734 -13.31 -54.34 94.22
N GLU A 735 -13.47 -55.55 93.64
CA GLU A 735 -12.83 -55.91 92.36
C GLU A 735 -13.25 -54.96 91.22
N GLN A 736 -14.51 -54.55 91.16
CA GLN A 736 -14.95 -53.55 90.18
C GLN A 736 -14.30 -52.18 90.42
N LYS A 737 -14.22 -51.70 91.67
CA LYS A 737 -13.58 -50.42 91.98
C LYS A 737 -12.05 -50.44 91.85
N VAL A 738 -11.40 -51.59 92.00
CA VAL A 738 -9.98 -51.73 91.65
C VAL A 738 -9.78 -51.58 90.15
N LYS A 739 -10.62 -52.20 89.31
CA LYS A 739 -10.53 -52.03 87.85
C LYS A 739 -10.84 -50.63 87.37
N GLU A 740 -11.86 -49.98 87.93
CA GLU A 740 -12.12 -48.55 87.65
C GLU A 740 -10.94 -47.66 88.06
N LEU A 741 -10.19 -48.01 89.12
CA LEU A 741 -8.98 -47.30 89.54
C LEU A 741 -7.76 -47.62 88.67
N GLU A 742 -7.66 -48.83 88.12
CA GLU A 742 -6.64 -49.20 87.13
C GLU A 742 -6.91 -48.46 85.80
N GLU A 743 -8.16 -48.44 85.31
CA GLU A 743 -8.58 -47.72 84.10
C GLU A 743 -8.36 -46.19 84.23
N VAL A 744 -8.72 -45.59 85.37
CA VAL A 744 -8.43 -44.17 85.66
C VAL A 744 -6.93 -43.92 85.87
N GLY A 745 -6.17 -44.89 86.38
CA GLY A 745 -4.71 -44.82 86.46
C GLY A 745 -4.07 -44.74 85.06
N ASP A 746 -4.53 -45.60 84.16
CA ASP A 746 -4.17 -45.65 82.74
C ASP A 746 -4.52 -44.34 81.99
N GLU A 747 -5.61 -43.67 82.34
CA GLU A 747 -5.97 -42.35 81.80
C GLU A 747 -5.10 -41.22 82.39
N ILE A 748 -4.79 -41.27 83.69
CA ILE A 748 -3.89 -40.30 84.34
C ILE A 748 -2.45 -40.42 83.81
N GLU A 749 -1.94 -41.64 83.56
CA GLU A 749 -0.59 -41.82 83.01
C GLU A 749 -0.49 -41.32 81.57
N LYS A 750 -1.53 -41.52 80.74
CA LYS A 750 -1.64 -40.92 79.39
C LYS A 750 -1.69 -39.39 79.47
N ALA A 751 -2.57 -38.82 80.28
CA ALA A 751 -2.68 -37.37 80.45
C ALA A 751 -1.38 -36.74 81.00
N SER A 752 -0.66 -37.44 81.89
CA SER A 752 0.65 -37.00 82.38
C SER A 752 1.74 -37.07 81.30
N GLY A 753 1.67 -38.05 80.38
CA GLY A 753 2.58 -38.13 79.23
C GLY A 753 2.30 -37.04 78.19
N GLU A 754 1.02 -36.75 77.91
CA GLU A 754 0.62 -35.63 77.05
C GLU A 754 1.03 -34.28 77.66
N MET A 755 0.86 -34.09 78.97
CA MET A 755 1.29 -32.88 79.67
C MET A 755 2.83 -32.72 79.69
N GLN A 756 3.59 -33.82 79.82
CA GLN A 756 5.06 -33.77 79.66
C GLN A 756 5.48 -33.41 78.23
N GLY A 757 4.80 -33.92 77.21
CA GLY A 757 5.04 -33.51 75.82
C GLY A 757 4.77 -32.01 75.60
N ILE A 758 3.69 -31.49 76.17
CA ILE A 758 3.35 -30.06 76.13
C ILE A 758 4.37 -29.21 76.91
N ASP A 759 4.89 -29.68 78.04
CA ASP A 759 5.96 -28.99 78.79
C ASP A 759 7.30 -29.00 78.03
N GLU A 760 7.63 -30.07 77.30
CA GLU A 760 8.80 -30.11 76.41
C GLU A 760 8.64 -29.17 75.21
N GLU A 761 7.46 -29.16 74.55
CA GLU A 761 7.16 -28.17 73.51
C GLU A 761 7.19 -26.73 74.05
N HIS A 762 6.66 -26.48 75.25
CA HIS A 762 6.70 -25.17 75.89
C HIS A 762 8.14 -24.73 76.18
N GLN A 763 9.00 -25.61 76.69
CA GLN A 763 10.42 -25.30 76.92
C GLN A 763 11.17 -25.00 75.62
N ASN A 764 10.91 -25.76 74.54
CA ASN A 764 11.48 -25.48 73.22
C ASN A 764 11.01 -24.12 72.68
N PHE A 765 9.71 -23.82 72.72
CA PHE A 765 9.19 -22.50 72.35
C PHE A 765 9.75 -21.37 73.22
N GLN A 766 9.95 -21.61 74.52
CA GLN A 766 10.54 -20.62 75.43
C GLN A 766 12.02 -20.36 75.11
N MET A 767 12.77 -21.38 74.70
CA MET A 767 14.13 -21.24 74.17
C MET A 767 14.16 -20.45 72.85
N ASP A 768 13.34 -20.79 71.87
CA ASP A 768 13.26 -20.07 70.58
C ASP A 768 12.86 -18.60 70.78
N LEU A 769 11.89 -18.34 71.67
CA LEU A 769 11.44 -16.99 72.01
C LEU A 769 12.56 -16.21 72.76
N SER A 770 13.44 -16.89 73.50
CA SER A 770 14.65 -16.28 74.07
C SER A 770 15.72 -15.96 73.01
N ALA A 771 15.92 -16.82 72.03
CA ALA A 771 16.84 -16.60 70.91
C ALA A 771 16.36 -15.42 70.03
N MET A 772 15.07 -15.38 69.69
CA MET A 772 14.42 -14.25 69.01
C MET A 772 14.53 -12.94 69.80
N LYS A 773 14.48 -12.98 71.14
CA LYS A 773 14.72 -11.80 71.99
C LYS A 773 16.18 -11.33 71.92
N MET A 774 17.16 -12.24 71.93
CA MET A 774 18.57 -11.89 71.74
C MET A 774 18.83 -11.32 70.34
N GLU A 775 18.30 -11.92 69.28
CA GLU A 775 18.44 -11.41 67.90
C GLU A 775 17.78 -10.05 67.74
N ARG A 776 16.60 -9.83 68.33
CA ARG A 776 15.95 -8.50 68.40
C ARG A 776 16.81 -7.48 69.14
N GLN A 777 17.45 -7.84 70.26
CA GLN A 777 18.36 -6.94 70.98
C GLN A 777 19.62 -6.62 70.17
N LYS A 778 20.21 -7.61 69.50
CA LYS A 778 21.35 -7.43 68.59
C LYS A 778 20.99 -6.48 67.44
N ASN A 779 19.87 -6.72 66.76
CA ASN A 779 19.40 -5.86 65.67
C ASN A 779 19.10 -4.43 66.17
N LEU A 780 18.57 -4.26 67.40
CA LEU A 780 18.38 -2.95 68.01
C LEU A 780 19.72 -2.24 68.30
N PHE A 781 20.74 -2.99 68.76
CA PHE A 781 22.09 -2.49 68.99
C PHE A 781 22.78 -2.08 67.68
N ASP A 782 22.69 -2.90 66.63
CA ASP A 782 23.25 -2.59 65.31
C ASP A 782 22.56 -1.37 64.66
N ILE A 783 21.23 -1.21 64.84
CA ILE A 783 20.51 0.02 64.45
C ILE A 783 20.97 1.23 65.29
N TYR A 784 21.16 1.08 66.60
CA TYR A 784 21.66 2.16 67.47
C TYR A 784 23.10 2.57 67.11
N LYS A 785 23.95 1.60 66.76
CA LYS A 785 25.29 1.82 66.23
C LYS A 785 25.24 2.59 64.90
N ALA A 786 24.44 2.14 63.94
CA ALA A 786 24.24 2.83 62.67
C ALA A 786 23.69 4.27 62.85
N GLN A 787 22.78 4.49 63.81
CA GLN A 787 22.27 5.83 64.13
C GLN A 787 23.32 6.71 64.82
N THR A 788 24.19 6.16 65.67
CA THR A 788 25.25 6.94 66.34
C THR A 788 26.43 7.23 65.39
N GLU A 789 26.76 6.32 64.48
CA GLU A 789 27.66 6.57 63.35
C GLU A 789 27.07 7.61 62.39
N GLY A 790 25.78 7.48 62.03
CA GLY A 790 25.06 8.48 61.22
C GLY A 790 25.03 9.89 61.86
N LYS A 791 24.83 9.97 63.18
CA LYS A 791 24.96 11.23 63.95
C LYS A 791 26.39 11.77 63.91
N ARG A 792 27.41 10.93 64.10
CA ARG A 792 28.82 11.34 63.97
C ARG A 792 29.13 11.90 62.58
N TYR A 793 28.63 11.29 61.50
CA TYR A 793 28.77 11.83 60.14
C TYR A 793 28.03 13.16 59.97
N LEU A 794 26.83 13.33 60.54
CA LEU A 794 26.12 14.61 60.56
C LEU A 794 26.88 15.69 61.37
N ASP A 795 27.49 15.36 62.50
CA ASP A 795 28.27 16.30 63.31
C ASP A 795 29.60 16.68 62.64
N ILE A 796 30.18 15.78 61.81
CA ILE A 796 31.31 16.09 60.93
C ILE A 796 30.88 17.07 59.82
N ILE A 797 29.77 16.81 59.13
CA ILE A 797 29.22 17.68 58.07
C ILE A 797 28.87 19.07 58.63
N ASN A 798 28.33 19.14 59.85
CA ASN A 798 27.98 20.39 60.52
C ASN A 798 29.15 21.07 61.26
N GLY A 799 30.38 20.55 61.15
CA GLY A 799 31.59 21.15 61.74
C GLY A 799 31.61 21.18 63.27
N ARG A 800 30.86 20.31 63.95
CA ARG A 800 30.73 20.25 65.42
C ARG A 800 31.42 19.04 66.06
N PHE A 801 31.96 18.14 65.26
CA PHE A 801 32.63 16.92 65.73
C PHE A 801 33.82 17.22 66.66
N ARG A 802 33.75 16.73 67.91
CA ARG A 802 34.88 16.61 68.82
C ARG A 802 35.27 15.12 68.95
N PRO A 803 36.54 14.74 68.79
CA PRO A 803 36.98 13.39 69.11
C PRO A 803 36.98 13.18 70.62
N THR A 804 36.10 12.31 71.11
CA THR A 804 36.23 11.71 72.45
C THR A 804 36.94 10.36 72.28
N VAL A 805 38.25 10.35 72.51
CA VAL A 805 39.02 9.13 72.71
C VAL A 805 39.40 9.09 74.18
N GLU A 806 38.81 8.17 74.92
CA GLU A 806 39.33 7.69 76.20
C GLU A 806 39.56 6.19 76.01
N GLU A 807 40.83 5.80 75.91
CA GLU A 807 41.26 4.41 75.91
C GLU A 807 41.38 3.95 77.37
N GLU A 808 40.40 3.21 77.89
CA GLU A 808 40.61 2.39 79.09
C GLU A 808 39.54 1.30 79.22
N ASN A 809 39.85 0.25 79.99
CA ASN A 809 38.98 -0.90 80.30
C ASN A 809 38.64 -1.87 79.14
N LEU A 810 39.68 -2.37 78.46
CA LEU A 810 39.60 -3.55 77.58
C LEU A 810 40.09 -4.83 78.28
N GLU A 811 39.67 -5.08 79.53
CA GLU A 811 40.08 -6.27 80.28
C GLU A 811 39.12 -6.68 81.43
N GLN A 812 38.13 -7.55 81.14
CA GLN A 812 37.59 -8.58 82.06
C GLN A 812 36.47 -9.43 81.42
N ALA A 813 36.11 -10.54 82.07
CA ALA A 813 34.99 -11.43 81.74
C ALA A 813 35.07 -12.19 80.39
N PHE A 814 36.09 -13.05 80.25
CA PHE A 814 35.75 -14.44 79.92
C PHE A 814 35.18 -15.07 81.21
N GLY A 815 34.00 -15.69 81.11
CA GLY A 815 33.26 -16.26 82.24
C GLY A 815 31.86 -16.67 81.83
#